data_AF-A0RN80-F1
#
_entry.id   AF-A0RN80-F1
#
_cell.length_a   1.000
_cell.length_b   1.000
_cell.length_c   1.000
_cell.angle_alpha   90.00
_cell.angle_beta   90.00
_cell.angle_gamma   90.00
#
_symmetry.space_group_name_H-M   'P 1'
#
loop_
_entity.id
_entity.type
_entity.pdbx_description
1 polymer ?
#
loop_
_entity_poly.entity_id
_entity_poly.type
_entity_poly.pdbx_seq_one_letter_code
_entity_poly.pdbx_strand_id
1 'polypeptide(L)'
;MLNKTDVSMLYITIMGMASEGDGNKYWLDYANNNSLGVSSLANIMLDSPGAAKFFGDSLLAGNEKDFVTKIYSIALGNTSDVDGINYWTKAITGGGEFTDSKGNVISVASLSKGDLIGAMINSMVNGGSAESKAIFEAKAAASDYFADATLGKDISGLDEGTTSKLISEINSASDLDKVKSEIDGLKESIDEAGLNKIALTTENDTITGTEGGDLISGVVGTAAESTLNPGDKIDGGAGNDVLKVDLKNNFKGLKDDGYIKNIEKLSLTNSSVSNRTFDAKGIDGLQTVALSGEKGISVTNLANIVDVEVNGFKGTNFNVDSIYADKVLDGSADVQNLKVNGVGAKGASVAITADKIETLNLNTTGSQSFVSADVASISVKGNANLSLATGAKTTTLDASSFGGALDADLSTSASVTSIKGGNGNDKITIKDVAVNVAIDGGAGNDELVIKGAGTLKPTVANVEKVTLDATGALTLAMNNAKDVSELNIKGDTGGVIVLNSNISSLNFLSTVEGTNAVTIDSENLATINYKAATDAKAAAEASGKVNASEATNLTINLEANTKTTNTNAEVIAEKATSITLNVAEVKEAQAISIAAPKAVSLSINNKSAAGLQTNLDGTDNIVENLTISTDGAFKFVANNHFEKANVVTLSGDNAKSAVTLGNIGSNGAEHDIQITASGLKSGLTVGSVLAVARYIKENNVNVDVSGVTGRVALGNMSGSNVSVNANSSASLKLGNIDVIRTATVNAGAIDGAVDIGDVYAKTANIDLSKTLGNVYVNNITADTISYNGSTLKSNGHHGELNLASAKGKAFTAVVNGSLTNDHIIVKASDATESIKVSGNLDIGNDMATIRSGKKTNSINISELKATNLFETIYLDNTTESNVAVKLGNFISNVVWKLDSSLTTAKLSGDMGTGSQNTVMIDTSKAKYLTAIDISELAGEFNSIIMMAGANTEITEVKGSEKGNDILYFNAINSGADFIKLTDIDHNIDKIAIGGTHSVTVAYAAIADKTVDMTNTDLLMLPHIEQSEIVPHNNTLSIIAGDTYSSINLSHIYGQTTDQVITTLNTATKTVTLGNQVLVDGTGNKVTDIIKADAGKGMVTINGFDKTADKINFTTAVTDKGGLTTATVVTGVKSSDDTNDVHIKVAAGATGVVSFFKGKSGAEADSNFVATDANILNIAKALNSAQDSTTKDATKTAPNGVYIVNVATDGYREAYSYIINIGATNADTDDTIIKIAGVADIAIAQVTQTGRALSEQA
;
A
#
# COMPACT_ATOMS: atom_id res chain seq x y z
N MET A 1 -39.31 57.24 -38.24
CA MET A 1 -38.82 57.19 -39.63
C MET A 1 -38.00 55.93 -39.74
N LEU A 2 -38.17 55.18 -40.82
CA LEU A 2 -37.38 53.98 -41.07
C LEU A 2 -36.00 54.37 -41.59
N ASN A 3 -35.03 53.50 -41.35
CA ASN A 3 -33.68 53.58 -41.88
C ASN A 3 -33.41 52.47 -42.92
N LYS A 4 -32.25 52.52 -43.58
CA LYS A 4 -31.82 51.54 -44.59
C LYS A 4 -31.85 50.10 -44.07
N THR A 5 -31.34 49.89 -42.85
CA THR A 5 -31.28 48.58 -42.21
C THR A 5 -32.67 48.01 -41.94
N ASP A 6 -33.65 48.84 -41.58
CA ASP A 6 -35.05 48.40 -41.42
C ASP A 6 -35.61 47.82 -42.73
N VAL A 7 -35.26 48.41 -43.88
CA VAL A 7 -35.65 47.92 -45.21
C VAL A 7 -34.89 46.65 -45.58
N SER A 8 -33.59 46.57 -45.29
CA SER A 8 -32.78 45.35 -45.47
C SER A 8 -33.35 44.16 -44.67
N MET A 9 -33.73 44.39 -43.40
CA MET A 9 -34.39 43.37 -42.57
C MET A 9 -35.70 42.90 -43.19
N LEU A 10 -36.48 43.80 -43.81
CA LEU A 10 -37.71 43.43 -44.54
C LEU A 10 -37.41 42.62 -45.81
N TYR A 11 -36.38 42.96 -46.58
CA TYR A 11 -35.96 42.17 -47.74
C TYR A 11 -35.57 40.74 -47.35
N ILE A 12 -34.77 40.59 -46.30
CA ILE A 12 -34.37 39.29 -45.76
C ILE A 12 -35.61 38.49 -45.34
N THR A 13 -36.54 39.14 -44.65
CA THR A 13 -37.71 38.48 -44.03
C THR A 13 -38.83 38.17 -45.03
N ILE A 14 -39.03 39.04 -46.04
CA ILE A 14 -40.18 38.99 -46.98
C ILE A 14 -39.79 38.41 -48.34
N MET A 15 -38.54 38.55 -48.76
CA MET A 15 -38.06 38.13 -50.08
C MET A 15 -36.90 37.12 -49.99
N GLY A 16 -36.31 36.91 -48.81
CA GLY A 16 -35.27 35.91 -48.59
C GLY A 16 -33.92 36.24 -49.20
N MET A 17 -33.66 37.50 -49.51
CA MET A 17 -32.50 37.95 -50.28
C MET A 17 -31.95 39.26 -49.75
N ALA A 18 -30.71 39.57 -50.14
CA ALA A 18 -30.11 40.88 -49.90
C ALA A 18 -30.82 41.95 -50.73
N SER A 19 -31.06 43.12 -50.14
CA SER A 19 -31.70 44.23 -50.84
C SER A 19 -30.75 44.88 -51.85
N GLU A 20 -31.20 45.06 -53.08
CA GLU A 20 -30.45 45.83 -54.08
C GLU A 20 -30.49 47.32 -53.75
N GLY A 21 -29.48 48.09 -54.18
CA GLY A 21 -29.35 49.50 -53.81
C GLY A 21 -30.56 50.36 -54.17
N ASP A 22 -30.97 50.34 -55.44
CA ASP A 22 -32.13 51.11 -55.91
C ASP A 22 -33.44 50.59 -55.32
N GLY A 23 -33.55 49.28 -55.11
CA GLY A 23 -34.69 48.64 -54.47
C GLY A 23 -34.86 49.07 -53.01
N ASN A 24 -33.78 48.99 -52.22
CA ASN A 24 -33.76 49.45 -50.84
C ASN A 24 -34.15 50.93 -50.75
N LYS A 25 -33.51 51.78 -51.58
CA LYS A 25 -33.80 53.21 -51.62
C LYS A 25 -35.27 53.50 -51.95
N TYR A 26 -35.85 52.80 -52.94
CA TYR A 26 -37.26 52.96 -53.30
C TYR A 26 -38.18 52.69 -52.11
N TRP A 27 -38.01 51.56 -51.43
CA TRP A 27 -38.86 51.19 -50.29
C TRP A 27 -38.66 52.11 -49.08
N LEU A 28 -37.43 52.56 -48.84
CA LEU A 28 -37.09 53.52 -47.79
C LEU A 28 -37.78 54.87 -48.02
N ASP A 29 -37.65 55.42 -49.23
CA ASP A 29 -38.26 56.69 -49.62
C ASP A 29 -39.79 56.57 -49.58
N TYR A 30 -40.34 55.47 -50.09
CA TYR A 30 -41.78 55.20 -50.05
C TYR A 30 -42.31 55.18 -48.61
N ALA A 31 -41.64 54.49 -47.70
CA ALA A 31 -42.06 54.39 -46.32
C ALA A 31 -41.99 55.74 -45.59
N ASN A 32 -40.89 56.48 -45.75
CA ASN A 32 -40.71 57.76 -45.08
C ASN A 32 -41.64 58.85 -45.63
N ASN A 33 -41.88 58.90 -46.95
CA ASN A 33 -42.84 59.83 -47.56
C ASN A 33 -44.28 59.58 -47.12
N ASN A 34 -44.62 58.33 -46.80
CA ASN A 34 -45.95 57.94 -46.32
C ASN A 34 -46.02 57.74 -44.80
N SER A 35 -44.96 58.07 -44.05
CA SER A 35 -44.87 57.92 -42.59
C SER A 35 -45.21 56.51 -42.07
N LEU A 36 -44.79 55.48 -42.80
CA LEU A 36 -45.04 54.08 -42.48
C LEU A 36 -44.02 53.55 -41.46
N GLY A 37 -44.47 52.70 -40.53
CA GLY A 37 -43.59 51.88 -39.69
C GLY A 37 -43.29 50.50 -40.32
N VAL A 38 -42.42 49.70 -39.69
CA VAL A 38 -41.98 48.38 -40.20
C VAL A 38 -43.16 47.48 -40.56
N SER A 39 -44.15 47.35 -39.68
CA SER A 39 -45.33 46.49 -39.91
C SER A 39 -46.20 46.96 -41.09
N SER A 40 -46.41 48.27 -41.22
CA SER A 40 -47.22 48.85 -42.28
C SER A 40 -46.52 48.71 -43.64
N LEU A 41 -45.20 48.91 -43.68
CA LEU A 41 -44.41 48.67 -44.89
C LEU A 41 -44.36 47.17 -45.24
N ALA A 42 -44.20 46.30 -44.25
CA ALA A 42 -44.22 44.85 -44.44
C ALA A 42 -45.52 44.37 -45.12
N ASN A 43 -46.68 44.88 -44.67
CA ASN A 43 -47.96 44.58 -45.31
C ASN A 43 -47.99 44.97 -46.79
N ILE A 44 -47.41 46.12 -47.15
CA ILE A 44 -47.37 46.58 -48.56
C ILE A 44 -46.37 45.75 -49.37
N MET A 45 -45.20 45.44 -48.81
CA MET A 45 -44.18 44.62 -49.48
C MET A 45 -44.65 43.19 -49.71
N LEU A 46 -45.53 42.64 -48.85
CA LEU A 46 -46.13 41.31 -49.02
C LEU A 46 -47.00 41.20 -50.28
N ASP A 47 -47.57 42.31 -50.76
CA ASP A 47 -48.35 42.35 -52.00
C ASP A 47 -47.47 42.45 -53.27
N SER A 48 -46.15 42.51 -53.10
CA SER A 48 -45.21 42.61 -54.22
C SER A 48 -45.03 41.27 -54.95
N PRO A 49 -44.67 41.30 -56.26
CA PRO A 49 -44.35 40.09 -57.01
C PRO A 49 -43.21 39.26 -56.39
N GLY A 50 -42.22 39.92 -55.79
CA GLY A 50 -41.10 39.24 -55.10
C GLY A 50 -41.55 38.45 -53.89
N ALA A 51 -42.41 39.04 -53.04
CA ALA A 51 -43.01 38.34 -51.90
C ALA A 51 -43.89 37.16 -52.34
N ALA A 52 -44.69 37.34 -53.39
CA ALA A 52 -45.53 36.28 -53.95
C ALA A 52 -44.70 35.10 -54.47
N LYS A 53 -43.54 35.38 -55.11
CA LYS A 53 -42.61 34.36 -55.59
C LYS A 53 -41.92 33.62 -54.45
N PHE A 54 -41.45 34.34 -53.45
CA PHE A 54 -40.71 33.79 -52.31
C PHE A 54 -41.60 32.93 -51.38
N PHE A 55 -42.76 33.45 -50.99
CA PHE A 55 -43.67 32.73 -50.10
C PHE A 55 -44.55 31.72 -50.85
N GLY A 56 -44.94 31.99 -52.09
CA GLY A 56 -45.82 31.11 -52.87
C GLY A 56 -47.13 30.80 -52.12
N ASP A 57 -47.52 29.52 -52.10
CA ASP A 57 -48.77 29.08 -51.46
C ASP A 57 -48.82 29.37 -49.95
N SER A 58 -47.70 29.66 -49.27
CA SER A 58 -47.73 30.02 -47.84
C SER A 58 -48.39 31.38 -47.57
N LEU A 59 -48.64 32.20 -48.60
CA LEU A 59 -49.47 33.41 -48.47
C LEU A 59 -50.97 33.12 -48.43
N LEU A 60 -51.41 31.93 -48.83
CA LEU A 60 -52.83 31.56 -48.81
C LEU A 60 -53.32 31.33 -47.37
N ALA A 61 -54.60 31.64 -47.14
CA ALA A 61 -55.25 31.36 -45.86
C ALA A 61 -55.26 29.84 -45.58
N GLY A 62 -54.89 29.45 -44.36
CA GLY A 62 -54.74 28.05 -43.94
C GLY A 62 -53.30 27.51 -43.96
N ASN A 63 -52.34 28.28 -44.51
CA ASN A 63 -50.91 27.90 -44.58
C ASN A 63 -50.03 28.74 -43.64
N GLU A 64 -50.60 29.27 -42.55
CA GLU A 64 -49.93 30.22 -41.66
C GLU A 64 -48.65 29.66 -41.02
N LYS A 65 -48.62 28.36 -40.70
CA LYS A 65 -47.42 27.70 -40.14
C LYS A 65 -46.25 27.68 -41.14
N ASP A 66 -46.55 27.47 -42.41
CA ASP A 66 -45.54 27.44 -43.48
C ASP A 66 -44.99 28.86 -43.73
N PHE A 67 -45.85 29.88 -43.60
CA PHE A 67 -45.44 31.28 -43.65
C PHE A 67 -44.45 31.62 -42.55
N VAL A 68 -44.77 31.27 -41.29
CA VAL A 68 -43.88 31.49 -40.14
C VAL A 68 -42.57 30.72 -40.28
N THR A 69 -42.63 29.45 -40.69
CA THR A 69 -41.45 28.58 -40.81
C THR A 69 -40.45 29.11 -41.83
N LYS A 70 -40.92 29.61 -42.99
CA LYS A 70 -40.06 30.23 -44.00
C LYS A 70 -39.31 31.44 -43.46
N ILE A 71 -40.00 32.35 -42.80
CA ILE A 71 -39.39 33.53 -42.16
C ILE A 71 -38.31 33.10 -41.17
N TYR A 72 -38.63 32.15 -40.29
CA TYR A 72 -37.73 31.67 -39.26
C TYR A 72 -36.44 31.06 -39.83
N SER A 73 -36.58 30.22 -40.85
CA SER A 73 -35.46 29.48 -41.46
C SER A 73 -34.40 30.40 -42.07
N ILE A 74 -34.82 31.53 -42.63
CA ILE A 74 -33.94 32.46 -43.35
C ILE A 74 -33.31 33.48 -42.40
N ALA A 75 -34.08 33.94 -41.42
CA ALA A 75 -33.58 34.87 -40.43
C ALA A 75 -32.49 34.26 -39.55
N LEU A 76 -32.61 32.98 -39.18
CA LEU A 76 -31.76 32.37 -38.14
C LEU A 76 -30.88 31.19 -38.58
N GLY A 77 -31.13 30.54 -39.71
CA GLY A 77 -30.35 29.38 -40.18
C GLY A 77 -30.56 28.13 -39.31
N ASN A 78 -31.25 27.11 -39.85
CA ASN A 78 -31.72 25.87 -39.20
C ASN A 78 -32.93 26.00 -38.23
N THR A 79 -33.92 25.11 -38.38
CA THR A 79 -35.28 25.20 -37.80
C THR A 79 -35.46 24.51 -36.43
N SER A 80 -34.50 24.69 -35.51
CA SER A 80 -34.49 23.99 -34.21
C SER A 80 -35.53 24.51 -33.20
N ASP A 81 -36.00 25.76 -33.35
CA ASP A 81 -36.89 26.42 -32.39
C ASP A 81 -38.37 26.15 -32.69
N VAL A 82 -38.79 24.93 -32.36
CA VAL A 82 -40.17 24.47 -32.54
C VAL A 82 -41.17 25.30 -31.71
N ASP A 83 -40.77 25.75 -30.52
CA ASP A 83 -41.62 26.57 -29.65
C ASP A 83 -41.83 27.97 -30.21
N GLY A 84 -40.77 28.62 -30.71
CA GLY A 84 -40.85 29.90 -31.40
C GLY A 84 -41.76 29.82 -32.62
N ILE A 85 -41.58 28.84 -33.50
CA ILE A 85 -42.44 28.63 -34.68
C ILE A 85 -43.91 28.46 -34.26
N ASN A 86 -44.19 27.67 -33.22
CA ASN A 86 -45.56 27.44 -32.75
C ASN A 86 -46.17 28.70 -32.10
N TYR A 87 -45.39 29.45 -31.32
CA TYR A 87 -45.82 30.72 -30.73
C TYR A 87 -46.24 31.73 -31.82
N TRP A 88 -45.38 31.94 -32.83
CA TRP A 88 -45.68 32.87 -33.92
C TRP A 88 -46.82 32.37 -34.81
N THR A 89 -46.93 31.06 -35.03
CA THR A 89 -48.09 30.45 -35.72
C THR A 89 -49.38 30.72 -34.96
N LYS A 90 -49.36 30.65 -33.62
CA LYS A 90 -50.51 30.97 -32.76
C LYS A 90 -50.89 32.45 -32.85
N ALA A 91 -49.90 33.34 -32.93
CA ALA A 91 -50.13 34.78 -33.07
C ALA A 91 -50.90 35.13 -34.35
N ILE A 92 -50.58 34.49 -35.48
CA ILE A 92 -51.23 34.76 -36.77
C ILE A 92 -52.56 34.01 -36.96
N THR A 93 -52.81 32.92 -36.22
CA THR A 93 -54.03 32.10 -36.32
C THR A 93 -55.14 32.50 -35.33
N GLY A 94 -55.00 33.65 -34.66
CA GLY A 94 -56.05 34.22 -33.80
C GLY A 94 -55.66 34.47 -32.34
N GLY A 95 -54.42 34.19 -31.92
CA GLY A 95 -53.92 34.45 -30.57
C GLY A 95 -54.50 33.52 -29.49
N GLY A 96 -54.34 33.91 -28.22
CA GLY A 96 -54.79 33.18 -27.02
C GLY A 96 -53.64 32.65 -26.15
N GLU A 97 -53.89 31.63 -25.35
CA GLU A 97 -52.85 31.00 -24.53
C GLU A 97 -52.00 30.01 -25.36
N PHE A 98 -50.68 30.07 -25.20
CA PHE A 98 -49.70 29.13 -25.74
C PHE A 98 -48.89 28.53 -24.60
N THR A 99 -48.74 27.20 -24.58
CA THR A 99 -47.88 26.51 -23.62
C THR A 99 -46.60 26.07 -24.34
N ASP A 100 -45.44 26.53 -23.86
CA ASP A 100 -44.13 26.14 -24.42
C ASP A 100 -43.76 24.69 -24.04
N SER A 101 -42.69 24.15 -24.63
CA SER A 101 -42.19 22.79 -24.33
C SER A 101 -41.73 22.59 -22.88
N LYS A 102 -41.58 23.67 -22.11
CA LYS A 102 -41.22 23.68 -20.68
C LYS A 102 -42.44 23.79 -19.76
N GLY A 103 -43.64 23.89 -20.31
CA GLY A 103 -44.91 23.94 -19.57
C GLY A 103 -45.36 25.35 -19.14
N ASN A 104 -44.72 26.42 -19.62
CA ASN A 104 -45.09 27.80 -19.28
C ASN A 104 -46.27 28.27 -20.15
N VAL A 105 -47.31 28.85 -19.53
CA VAL A 105 -48.45 29.44 -20.23
C VAL A 105 -48.16 30.92 -20.55
N ILE A 106 -48.21 31.27 -21.83
CA ILE A 106 -47.89 32.59 -22.37
C ILE A 106 -49.12 33.13 -23.10
N SER A 107 -49.47 34.40 -22.86
CA SER A 107 -50.54 35.08 -23.60
C SER A 107 -50.02 35.61 -24.94
N VAL A 108 -50.61 35.15 -26.04
CA VAL A 108 -50.25 35.49 -27.42
C VAL A 108 -51.30 36.41 -28.04
N ALA A 109 -50.86 37.57 -28.56
CA ALA A 109 -51.73 38.48 -29.29
C ALA A 109 -52.08 37.97 -30.69
N SER A 110 -53.27 38.28 -31.19
CA SER A 110 -53.65 38.04 -32.59
C SER A 110 -53.04 39.11 -33.49
N LEU A 111 -52.28 38.72 -34.52
CA LEU A 111 -51.54 39.62 -35.40
C LEU A 111 -51.89 39.41 -36.88
N SER A 112 -51.93 40.50 -37.66
CA SER A 112 -51.94 40.43 -39.13
C SER A 112 -50.57 39.98 -39.67
N LYS A 113 -50.45 39.63 -40.95
CA LYS A 113 -49.16 39.17 -41.54
C LYS A 113 -48.05 40.21 -41.41
N GLY A 114 -48.31 41.49 -41.72
CA GLY A 114 -47.32 42.56 -41.56
C GLY A 114 -47.03 42.90 -40.10
N ASP A 115 -48.03 42.84 -39.21
CA ASP A 115 -47.80 43.03 -37.77
C ASP A 115 -46.99 41.89 -37.16
N LEU A 116 -47.21 40.66 -37.63
CA LEU A 116 -46.41 39.49 -37.27
C LEU A 116 -44.94 39.69 -37.70
N ILE A 117 -44.69 40.07 -38.96
CA ILE A 117 -43.33 40.34 -39.45
C ILE A 117 -42.64 41.41 -38.61
N GLY A 118 -43.31 42.54 -38.35
CA GLY A 118 -42.75 43.61 -37.52
C GLY A 118 -42.43 43.15 -36.10
N ALA A 119 -43.30 42.35 -35.49
CA ALA A 119 -43.08 41.77 -34.17
C ALA A 119 -41.92 40.75 -34.16
N MET A 120 -41.80 39.93 -35.19
CA MET A 120 -40.70 38.96 -35.34
C MET A 120 -39.35 39.66 -35.52
N ILE A 121 -39.25 40.66 -36.40
CA ILE A 121 -38.03 41.46 -36.59
C ILE A 121 -37.63 42.12 -35.27
N ASN A 122 -38.58 42.77 -34.58
CA ASN A 122 -38.30 43.38 -33.28
C ASN A 122 -37.86 42.35 -32.23
N SER A 123 -38.44 41.16 -32.24
CA SER A 123 -38.01 40.06 -31.37
C SER A 123 -36.58 39.63 -31.68
N MET A 124 -36.19 39.51 -32.95
CA MET A 124 -34.84 39.08 -33.33
C MET A 124 -33.78 40.12 -32.95
N VAL A 125 -34.10 41.41 -33.04
CA VAL A 125 -33.16 42.51 -32.74
C VAL A 125 -33.12 42.86 -31.25
N ASN A 126 -34.26 42.83 -30.56
CA ASN A 126 -34.40 43.37 -29.20
C ASN A 126 -34.80 42.33 -28.13
N GLY A 127 -35.21 41.11 -28.51
CA GLY A 127 -35.75 40.11 -27.58
C GLY A 127 -35.25 38.67 -27.74
N GLY A 128 -34.34 38.40 -28.70
CA GLY A 128 -33.84 37.07 -29.03
C GLY A 128 -32.62 36.66 -28.21
N SER A 129 -32.13 35.43 -28.42
CA SER A 129 -30.83 35.00 -27.87
C SER A 129 -29.68 35.84 -28.46
N ALA A 130 -28.56 35.94 -27.74
CA ALA A 130 -27.39 36.68 -28.21
C ALA A 130 -26.88 36.18 -29.56
N GLU A 131 -26.95 34.85 -29.78
CA GLU A 131 -26.56 34.20 -31.02
C GLU A 131 -27.53 34.51 -32.18
N SER A 132 -28.83 34.34 -31.98
CA SER A 132 -29.85 34.64 -33.00
C SER A 132 -29.87 36.11 -33.40
N LYS A 133 -29.65 37.00 -32.43
CA LYS A 133 -29.49 38.44 -32.68
C LYS A 133 -28.26 38.71 -33.56
N ALA A 134 -27.11 38.15 -33.22
CA ALA A 134 -25.86 38.37 -33.95
C ALA A 134 -25.93 37.84 -35.40
N ILE A 135 -26.58 36.70 -35.64
CA ILE A 135 -26.80 36.16 -36.99
C ILE A 135 -27.69 37.09 -37.82
N PHE A 136 -28.82 37.55 -37.26
CA PHE A 136 -29.75 38.41 -38.01
C PHE A 136 -29.17 39.81 -38.26
N GLU A 137 -28.43 40.37 -37.30
CA GLU A 137 -27.69 41.63 -37.49
C GLU A 137 -26.59 41.49 -38.56
N ALA A 138 -25.89 40.35 -38.61
CA ALA A 138 -24.92 40.07 -39.67
C ALA A 138 -25.58 39.99 -41.06
N LYS A 139 -26.74 39.31 -41.18
CA LYS A 139 -27.50 39.28 -42.44
C LYS A 139 -27.95 40.68 -42.86
N ALA A 140 -28.47 41.48 -41.93
CA ALA A 140 -28.87 42.86 -42.19
C ALA A 140 -27.67 43.73 -42.64
N ALA A 141 -26.52 43.57 -42.00
CA ALA A 141 -25.30 44.28 -42.37
C ALA A 141 -24.77 43.86 -43.76
N ALA A 142 -24.84 42.58 -44.13
CA ALA A 142 -24.48 42.11 -45.46
C ALA A 142 -25.43 42.66 -46.54
N SER A 143 -26.73 42.68 -46.26
CA SER A 143 -27.74 43.29 -47.14
C SER A 143 -27.51 44.79 -47.30
N ASP A 144 -27.20 45.51 -46.22
CA ASP A 144 -26.88 46.94 -46.28
C ASP A 144 -25.62 47.20 -47.12
N TYR A 145 -24.61 46.33 -46.98
CA TYR A 145 -23.36 46.42 -47.75
C TYR A 145 -23.59 46.16 -49.24
N PHE A 146 -24.40 45.15 -49.57
CA PHE A 146 -24.79 44.86 -50.95
C PHE A 146 -25.63 46.00 -51.57
N ALA A 147 -26.55 46.59 -50.80
CA ALA A 147 -27.32 47.74 -51.23
C ALA A 147 -26.42 48.93 -51.56
N ASP A 148 -25.45 49.24 -50.70
CA ASP A 148 -24.48 50.31 -50.95
C ASP A 148 -23.58 50.01 -52.16
N ALA A 149 -23.19 48.74 -52.34
CA ALA A 149 -22.32 48.31 -53.43
C ALA A 149 -22.98 48.41 -54.81
N THR A 150 -24.32 48.37 -54.87
CA THR A 150 -25.12 48.27 -56.10
C THR A 150 -25.99 49.51 -56.37
N LEU A 151 -26.05 50.49 -55.47
CA LEU A 151 -26.85 51.71 -55.64
C LEU A 151 -26.48 52.47 -56.91
N GLY A 152 -27.46 52.75 -57.76
CA GLY A 152 -27.26 53.46 -59.03
C GLY A 152 -26.47 52.69 -60.10
N LYS A 153 -26.25 51.38 -59.94
CA LYS A 153 -25.53 50.52 -60.89
C LYS A 153 -26.48 49.62 -61.68
N ASP A 154 -26.12 49.30 -62.93
CA ASP A 154 -26.83 48.29 -63.69
C ASP A 154 -26.54 46.89 -63.14
N ILE A 155 -27.56 46.28 -62.56
CA ILE A 155 -27.52 44.94 -61.98
C ILE A 155 -28.32 43.90 -62.78
N SER A 156 -28.72 44.23 -64.02
CA SER A 156 -29.54 43.34 -64.87
C SER A 156 -28.89 41.98 -65.17
N GLY A 157 -27.57 41.86 -64.98
CA GLY A 157 -26.81 40.62 -65.10
C GLY A 157 -26.74 39.75 -63.84
N LEU A 158 -27.26 40.21 -62.68
CA LEU A 158 -27.33 39.41 -61.46
C LEU A 158 -28.61 38.58 -61.44
N ASP A 159 -28.49 37.29 -61.15
CA ASP A 159 -29.66 36.47 -60.87
C ASP A 159 -30.07 36.54 -59.39
N GLU A 160 -31.35 36.31 -59.13
CA GLU A 160 -31.97 36.31 -57.79
C GLU A 160 -31.41 35.19 -56.88
N GLY A 161 -30.82 34.14 -57.47
CA GLY A 161 -30.12 33.10 -56.72
C GLY A 161 -28.85 33.63 -56.05
N THR A 162 -28.18 34.60 -56.67
CA THR A 162 -26.97 35.24 -56.16
C THR A 162 -27.29 36.11 -54.94
N THR A 163 -28.33 36.94 -54.99
CA THR A 163 -28.72 37.79 -53.84
C THR A 163 -29.29 36.99 -52.68
N SER A 164 -29.94 35.86 -52.96
CA SER A 164 -30.40 34.90 -51.95
C SER A 164 -29.23 34.15 -51.30
N LYS A 165 -28.22 33.76 -52.09
CA LYS A 165 -27.00 33.09 -51.62
C LYS A 165 -26.30 33.91 -50.55
N LEU A 166 -26.10 35.23 -50.78
CA LEU A 166 -25.44 36.14 -49.85
C LEU A 166 -26.05 36.11 -48.43
N ILE A 167 -27.37 35.96 -48.32
CA ILE A 167 -28.04 35.88 -47.02
C ILE A 167 -28.01 34.46 -46.45
N SER A 168 -28.19 33.44 -47.28
CA SER A 168 -28.23 32.03 -46.85
C SER A 168 -26.88 31.49 -46.36
N GLU A 169 -25.76 32.08 -46.81
CA GLU A 169 -24.42 31.66 -46.38
C GLU A 169 -24.05 32.14 -44.98
N ILE A 170 -24.79 33.11 -44.44
CA ILE A 170 -24.59 33.61 -43.08
C ILE A 170 -25.36 32.70 -42.12
N ASN A 171 -24.64 31.78 -41.48
CA ASN A 171 -25.14 30.90 -40.43
C ASN A 171 -24.54 31.24 -39.05
N SER A 172 -23.56 32.13 -39.01
CA SER A 172 -22.90 32.67 -37.83
C SER A 172 -22.54 34.15 -38.06
N ALA A 173 -22.33 34.92 -37.00
CA ALA A 173 -21.94 36.33 -37.13
C ALA A 173 -20.59 36.53 -37.85
N SER A 174 -19.67 35.56 -37.74
CA SER A 174 -18.36 35.56 -38.40
C SER A 174 -18.42 35.42 -39.93
N ASP A 175 -19.55 34.99 -40.49
CA ASP A 175 -19.70 34.81 -41.94
C ASP A 175 -19.86 36.16 -42.69
N LEU A 176 -20.16 37.25 -41.97
CA LEU A 176 -20.43 38.57 -42.54
C LEU A 176 -19.31 39.04 -43.47
N ASP A 177 -18.06 38.95 -43.02
CA ASP A 177 -16.93 39.50 -43.75
C ASP A 177 -16.55 38.64 -44.96
N LYS A 178 -16.78 37.31 -44.91
CA LYS A 178 -16.73 36.44 -46.10
C LYS A 178 -17.72 36.93 -47.15
N VAL A 179 -18.97 37.15 -46.76
CA VAL A 179 -20.03 37.60 -47.67
C VAL A 179 -19.75 38.99 -48.22
N LYS A 180 -19.22 39.92 -47.41
CA LYS A 180 -18.76 41.24 -47.92
C LYS A 180 -17.68 41.10 -48.99
N SER A 181 -16.75 40.14 -48.86
CA SER A 181 -15.75 39.88 -49.90
C SER A 181 -16.36 39.29 -51.17
N GLU A 182 -17.38 38.43 -51.06
CA GLU A 182 -18.14 37.97 -52.24
C GLU A 182 -18.85 39.15 -52.90
N ILE A 183 -19.42 40.06 -52.11
CA ILE A 183 -20.03 41.32 -52.58
C ILE A 183 -19.00 42.22 -53.27
N ASP A 184 -17.78 42.35 -52.74
CA ASP A 184 -16.72 43.17 -53.36
C ASP A 184 -16.26 42.59 -54.70
N GLY A 185 -16.14 41.26 -54.81
CA GLY A 185 -15.85 40.60 -56.07
C GLY A 185 -16.97 40.76 -57.10
N LEU A 186 -18.22 40.65 -56.64
CA LEU A 186 -19.39 40.96 -57.46
C LEU A 186 -19.39 42.42 -57.89
N LYS A 187 -19.08 43.36 -56.97
CA LYS A 187 -19.00 44.80 -57.24
C LYS A 187 -18.01 45.10 -58.37
N GLU A 188 -16.81 44.53 -58.34
CA GLU A 188 -15.82 44.72 -59.41
C GLU A 188 -16.31 44.15 -60.75
N SER A 189 -16.95 42.98 -60.75
CA SER A 189 -17.53 42.40 -61.97
C SER A 189 -18.71 43.21 -62.50
N ILE A 190 -19.55 43.77 -61.63
CA ILE A 190 -20.69 44.63 -61.98
C ILE A 190 -20.16 45.95 -62.54
N ASP A 191 -19.16 46.53 -61.90
CA ASP A 191 -18.51 47.76 -62.35
C ASP A 191 -17.95 47.56 -63.76
N GLU A 192 -17.12 46.54 -64.02
CA GLU A 192 -16.61 46.26 -65.37
C GLU A 192 -17.71 45.93 -66.40
N ALA A 193 -18.80 45.27 -65.98
CA ALA A 193 -19.89 44.88 -66.88
C ALA A 193 -20.72 46.08 -67.35
N GLY A 194 -20.87 47.09 -66.49
CA GLY A 194 -21.62 48.32 -66.78
C GLY A 194 -20.85 49.37 -67.60
N LEU A 195 -19.53 49.19 -67.80
CA LEU A 195 -18.72 50.11 -68.59
C LEU A 195 -18.97 49.94 -70.10
N ASN A 196 -18.89 51.04 -70.83
CA ASN A 196 -18.88 51.00 -72.29
C ASN A 196 -17.58 50.36 -72.79
N LYS A 197 -17.67 49.33 -73.64
CA LYS A 197 -16.51 48.50 -74.01
C LYS A 197 -15.91 48.94 -75.34
N ILE A 198 -14.64 49.32 -75.33
CA ILE A 198 -13.88 49.76 -76.51
C ILE A 198 -12.65 48.87 -76.66
N ALA A 199 -12.46 48.27 -77.83
CA ALA A 199 -11.27 47.46 -78.12
C ALA A 199 -10.30 48.24 -79.02
N LEU A 200 -9.03 48.24 -78.66
CA LEU A 200 -7.96 48.80 -79.48
C LEU A 200 -7.65 47.90 -80.68
N THR A 201 -7.12 48.49 -81.75
CA THR A 201 -6.75 47.81 -82.99
C THR A 201 -5.23 47.71 -83.15
N THR A 202 -4.73 46.97 -84.13
CA THR A 202 -3.26 46.86 -84.35
C THR A 202 -2.63 48.11 -84.93
N GLU A 203 -3.43 49.06 -85.42
CA GLU A 203 -2.96 50.36 -85.91
C GLU A 203 -2.85 51.38 -84.77
N ASN A 204 -2.32 52.58 -85.02
CA ASN A 204 -2.40 53.65 -84.03
C ASN A 204 -3.86 54.13 -83.90
N ASP A 205 -4.41 54.03 -82.69
CA ASP A 205 -5.80 54.38 -82.41
C ASP A 205 -5.97 55.85 -81.98
N THR A 206 -7.14 56.42 -82.26
CA THR A 206 -7.60 57.69 -81.66
C THR A 206 -8.96 57.46 -81.04
N ILE A 207 -8.97 57.27 -79.72
CA ILE A 207 -10.15 56.94 -78.92
C ILE A 207 -10.51 58.12 -78.03
N THR A 208 -11.80 58.45 -78.00
CA THR A 208 -12.39 59.33 -76.98
C THR A 208 -13.58 58.57 -76.41
N GLY A 209 -13.54 58.29 -75.12
CA GLY A 209 -14.62 57.63 -74.40
C GLY A 209 -15.82 58.56 -74.22
N THR A 210 -16.76 58.07 -73.43
CA THR A 210 -18.08 58.66 -73.21
C THR A 210 -18.09 59.59 -71.99
N GLU A 211 -19.28 60.05 -71.59
CA GLU A 211 -19.47 60.78 -70.33
C GLU A 211 -19.75 59.84 -69.13
N GLY A 212 -19.85 58.53 -69.38
CA GLY A 212 -19.94 57.48 -68.36
C GLY A 212 -18.67 56.61 -68.40
N GLY A 213 -18.52 55.68 -67.46
CA GLY A 213 -17.30 54.87 -67.41
C GLY A 213 -17.09 53.96 -68.62
N ASP A 214 -15.86 53.93 -69.13
CA ASP A 214 -15.40 53.16 -70.28
C ASP A 214 -14.38 52.07 -69.90
N LEU A 215 -14.47 50.90 -70.54
CA LEU A 215 -13.50 49.82 -70.48
C LEU A 215 -12.78 49.71 -71.82
N ILE A 216 -11.56 50.24 -71.87
CA ILE A 216 -10.70 50.24 -73.05
C ILE A 216 -9.74 49.05 -72.95
N SER A 217 -9.76 48.14 -73.91
CA SER A 217 -9.00 46.88 -73.86
C SER A 217 -7.94 46.79 -74.95
N GLY A 218 -6.73 46.37 -74.58
CA GLY A 218 -5.60 46.20 -75.50
C GLY A 218 -4.64 45.07 -75.17
N VAL A 219 -3.70 44.82 -76.06
CA VAL A 219 -2.61 43.85 -75.92
C VAL A 219 -1.29 44.54 -76.23
N VAL A 220 -0.24 44.28 -75.45
CA VAL A 220 1.14 44.64 -75.80
C VAL A 220 1.87 43.36 -76.18
N GLY A 221 2.24 43.22 -77.45
CA GLY A 221 2.73 41.95 -78.00
C GLY A 221 3.84 42.10 -79.02
N THR A 222 3.88 41.18 -79.98
CA THR A 222 4.64 41.38 -81.22
C THR A 222 3.93 42.40 -82.11
N ALA A 223 4.60 42.92 -83.15
CA ALA A 223 3.98 43.92 -84.04
C ALA A 223 2.67 43.43 -84.72
N ALA A 224 2.46 42.12 -84.84
CA ALA A 224 1.23 41.55 -85.41
C ALA A 224 0.10 41.36 -84.38
N GLU A 225 0.38 41.51 -83.09
CA GLU A 225 -0.55 41.24 -81.98
C GLU A 225 -0.78 42.46 -81.09
N SER A 226 0.13 43.43 -81.11
CA SER A 226 0.05 44.63 -80.27
C SER A 226 -1.09 45.51 -80.75
N THR A 227 -2.00 45.82 -79.84
CA THR A 227 -3.07 46.79 -80.06
C THR A 227 -2.95 48.03 -79.19
N LEU A 228 -2.18 47.98 -78.10
CA LEU A 228 -1.69 49.20 -77.47
C LEU A 228 -0.31 49.54 -78.05
N ASN A 229 -0.25 50.63 -78.81
CA ASN A 229 0.90 51.11 -79.57
C ASN A 229 1.41 52.45 -79.03
N PRO A 230 2.71 52.77 -79.18
CA PRO A 230 3.27 54.03 -78.67
C PRO A 230 2.63 55.30 -79.25
N GLY A 231 1.99 55.23 -80.42
CA GLY A 231 1.36 56.38 -81.09
C GLY A 231 -0.13 56.55 -80.77
N ASP A 232 -0.71 55.72 -79.90
CA ASP A 232 -2.13 55.79 -79.57
C ASP A 232 -2.51 57.07 -78.83
N LYS A 233 -3.70 57.58 -79.12
CA LYS A 233 -4.32 58.74 -78.48
C LYS A 233 -5.60 58.31 -77.79
N ILE A 234 -5.50 58.02 -76.51
CA ILE A 234 -6.59 57.50 -75.70
C ILE A 234 -7.01 58.56 -74.68
N ASP A 235 -8.26 58.99 -74.78
CA ASP A 235 -8.93 59.84 -73.81
C ASP A 235 -10.13 59.06 -73.26
N GLY A 236 -10.16 58.71 -71.97
CA GLY A 236 -11.30 57.99 -71.39
C GLY A 236 -12.59 58.82 -71.33
N GLY A 237 -12.49 60.15 -71.38
CA GLY A 237 -13.65 61.03 -71.28
C GLY A 237 -13.93 61.41 -69.83
N ALA A 238 -15.20 61.42 -69.44
CA ALA A 238 -15.60 61.66 -68.05
C ALA A 238 -16.22 60.37 -67.51
N GLY A 239 -15.94 60.01 -66.26
CA GLY A 239 -16.39 58.74 -65.71
C GLY A 239 -15.31 58.12 -64.85
N ASN A 240 -15.48 56.84 -64.52
CA ASN A 240 -14.41 56.02 -63.96
C ASN A 240 -13.98 55.05 -65.05
N ASP A 241 -12.90 55.38 -65.73
CA ASP A 241 -12.44 54.72 -66.94
C ASP A 241 -11.33 53.72 -66.64
N VAL A 242 -11.38 52.57 -67.30
CA VAL A 242 -10.46 51.44 -67.11
C VAL A 242 -9.72 51.14 -68.40
N LEU A 243 -8.39 51.20 -68.37
CA LEU A 243 -7.53 50.67 -69.44
C LEU A 243 -7.04 49.27 -69.05
N LYS A 244 -7.49 48.24 -69.75
CA LYS A 244 -7.16 46.83 -69.51
C LYS A 244 -6.21 46.28 -70.57
N VAL A 245 -5.03 45.82 -70.17
CA VAL A 245 -3.95 45.45 -71.09
C VAL A 245 -3.37 44.07 -70.75
N ASP A 246 -3.33 43.17 -71.74
CA ASP A 246 -2.57 41.91 -71.66
C ASP A 246 -1.13 42.12 -72.17
N LEU A 247 -0.15 41.95 -71.27
CA LEU A 247 1.27 42.14 -71.52
C LEU A 247 1.94 40.82 -71.93
N LYS A 248 2.05 40.61 -73.24
CA LYS A 248 2.89 39.56 -73.82
C LYS A 248 4.31 40.04 -74.10
N ASN A 249 4.54 41.35 -74.12
CA ASN A 249 5.84 42.02 -74.29
C ASN A 249 5.94 43.30 -73.44
N ASN A 250 7.10 43.95 -73.43
CA ASN A 250 7.33 45.18 -72.65
C ASN A 250 6.78 46.42 -73.37
N PHE A 251 6.01 47.25 -72.66
CA PHE A 251 5.59 48.58 -73.14
C PHE A 251 6.63 49.63 -72.74
N LYS A 252 7.19 50.33 -73.73
CA LYS A 252 8.27 51.32 -73.54
C LYS A 252 7.77 52.76 -73.43
N GLY A 253 6.47 52.95 -73.20
CA GLY A 253 5.83 54.25 -73.12
C GLY A 253 5.39 54.79 -74.48
N LEU A 254 4.71 55.94 -74.42
CA LEU A 254 4.16 56.66 -75.56
C LEU A 254 5.28 57.40 -76.34
N LYS A 255 5.05 57.66 -77.64
CA LYS A 255 5.95 58.36 -78.56
C LYS A 255 5.18 59.37 -79.41
N ASP A 256 5.93 60.25 -80.07
CA ASP A 256 5.42 61.28 -80.97
C ASP A 256 4.36 62.15 -80.28
N ASP A 257 3.12 62.20 -80.79
CA ASP A 257 1.99 62.92 -80.21
C ASP A 257 0.95 62.00 -79.55
N GLY A 258 1.33 60.75 -79.25
CA GLY A 258 0.50 59.79 -78.49
C GLY A 258 0.31 60.19 -77.04
N TYR A 259 -0.87 59.90 -76.48
CA TYR A 259 -1.25 60.23 -75.10
C TYR A 259 -2.25 59.21 -74.54
N ILE A 260 -2.25 59.05 -73.21
CA ILE A 260 -3.32 58.39 -72.46
C ILE A 260 -3.72 59.35 -71.34
N LYS A 261 -4.98 59.79 -71.30
CA LYS A 261 -5.50 60.73 -70.30
C LYS A 261 -6.92 60.38 -69.90
N ASN A 262 -7.36 60.88 -68.74
CA ASN A 262 -8.66 60.59 -68.15
C ASN A 262 -8.91 59.08 -68.06
N ILE A 263 -7.94 58.35 -67.48
CA ILE A 263 -8.07 56.93 -67.16
C ILE A 263 -7.78 56.80 -65.68
N GLU A 264 -8.74 56.31 -64.92
CA GLU A 264 -8.64 56.19 -63.46
C GLU A 264 -8.02 54.85 -63.04
N LYS A 265 -8.30 53.75 -63.75
CA LYS A 265 -7.74 52.42 -63.46
C LYS A 265 -6.94 51.84 -64.63
N LEU A 266 -5.69 51.49 -64.38
CA LEU A 266 -4.87 50.71 -65.31
C LEU A 266 -4.81 49.25 -64.83
N SER A 267 -5.36 48.33 -65.60
CA SER A 267 -5.36 46.89 -65.30
C SER A 267 -4.44 46.13 -66.24
N LEU A 268 -3.30 45.66 -65.73
CA LEU A 268 -2.30 44.92 -66.49
C LEU A 268 -2.30 43.44 -66.11
N THR A 269 -2.34 42.57 -67.11
CA THR A 269 -2.21 41.12 -66.94
C THR A 269 -0.93 40.63 -67.63
N ASN A 270 -0.09 39.87 -66.94
CA ASN A 270 1.05 39.19 -67.55
C ASN A 270 0.71 37.71 -67.74
N SER A 271 0.22 37.37 -68.93
CA SER A 271 -0.05 35.99 -69.36
C SER A 271 1.21 35.24 -69.84
N SER A 272 2.38 35.88 -69.81
CA SER A 272 3.61 35.33 -70.36
C SER A 272 4.47 34.57 -69.32
N VAL A 273 5.54 33.93 -69.78
CA VAL A 273 6.42 33.09 -68.95
C VAL A 273 7.54 33.86 -68.20
N SER A 274 7.65 35.17 -68.40
CA SER A 274 8.69 36.04 -67.80
C SER A 274 8.12 37.37 -67.30
N ASN A 275 8.86 38.08 -66.43
CA ASN A 275 8.48 39.43 -65.98
C ASN A 275 8.30 40.41 -67.16
N ARG A 276 7.38 41.37 -67.02
CA ARG A 276 7.08 42.39 -68.06
C ARG A 276 7.19 43.79 -67.49
N THR A 277 7.58 44.75 -68.33
CA THR A 277 7.68 46.16 -67.94
C THR A 277 6.61 47.01 -68.63
N PHE A 278 6.06 47.99 -67.91
CA PHE A 278 5.13 48.98 -68.44
C PHE A 278 5.58 50.39 -68.02
N ASP A 279 6.08 51.16 -68.98
CA ASP A 279 6.43 52.57 -68.74
C ASP A 279 5.18 53.45 -68.87
N ALA A 280 4.71 54.01 -67.75
CA ALA A 280 3.52 54.84 -67.65
C ALA A 280 3.82 56.35 -67.81
N LYS A 281 5.01 56.72 -68.29
CA LYS A 281 5.37 58.11 -68.51
C LYS A 281 4.39 58.81 -69.45
N GLY A 282 3.83 59.92 -68.98
CA GLY A 282 2.86 60.73 -69.73
C GLY A 282 1.41 60.26 -69.62
N ILE A 283 1.12 59.30 -68.73
CA ILE A 283 -0.23 58.93 -68.31
C ILE A 283 -0.55 59.66 -67.01
N ASP A 284 -1.45 60.63 -67.07
CA ASP A 284 -1.87 61.44 -65.92
C ASP A 284 -3.30 61.09 -65.49
N GLY A 285 -3.59 61.18 -64.19
CA GLY A 285 -4.95 60.99 -63.64
C GLY A 285 -5.28 59.60 -63.08
N LEU A 286 -4.33 58.66 -63.13
CA LEU A 286 -4.52 57.33 -62.55
C LEU A 286 -4.77 57.40 -61.04
N GLN A 287 -5.74 56.60 -60.58
CA GLN A 287 -6.08 56.38 -59.18
C GLN A 287 -5.75 54.96 -58.74
N THR A 288 -5.81 53.98 -59.65
CA THR A 288 -5.55 52.56 -59.36
C THR A 288 -4.71 51.90 -60.44
N VAL A 289 -3.77 51.05 -60.04
CA VAL A 289 -3.01 50.17 -60.93
C VAL A 289 -3.16 48.73 -60.46
N ALA A 290 -3.83 47.90 -61.25
CA ALA A 290 -4.03 46.48 -60.98
C ALA A 290 -3.05 45.63 -61.79
N LEU A 291 -2.34 44.73 -61.13
CA LEU A 291 -1.26 43.91 -61.67
C LEU A 291 -1.57 42.44 -61.41
N SER A 292 -1.80 41.68 -62.47
CA SER A 292 -2.16 40.26 -62.37
C SER A 292 -1.16 39.37 -63.11
N GLY A 293 -0.65 38.34 -62.44
CA GLY A 293 0.18 37.29 -63.06
C GLY A 293 1.36 36.84 -62.22
N GLU A 294 1.63 35.53 -62.24
CA GLU A 294 2.66 34.90 -61.38
C GLU A 294 4.07 35.44 -61.62
N LYS A 295 4.38 35.80 -62.87
CA LYS A 295 5.74 36.21 -63.30
C LYS A 295 6.05 37.69 -63.03
N GLY A 296 5.07 38.47 -62.59
CA GLY A 296 5.24 39.87 -62.20
C GLY A 296 5.11 40.88 -63.33
N ILE A 297 4.86 42.12 -62.94
CA ILE A 297 4.81 43.29 -63.82
C ILE A 297 5.56 44.42 -63.09
N SER A 298 6.51 45.05 -63.78
CA SER A 298 7.24 46.23 -63.30
C SER A 298 6.68 47.47 -64.00
N VAL A 299 5.87 48.24 -63.30
CA VAL A 299 5.43 49.56 -63.76
C VAL A 299 6.51 50.59 -63.42
N THR A 300 6.70 51.62 -64.25
CA THR A 300 7.63 52.74 -63.98
C THR A 300 7.03 54.08 -64.39
N ASN A 301 7.53 55.17 -63.80
CA ASN A 301 7.23 56.56 -64.15
C ASN A 301 5.76 57.01 -63.96
N LEU A 302 5.02 56.48 -62.98
CA LEU A 302 3.72 57.04 -62.59
C LEU A 302 3.87 58.44 -61.97
N ALA A 303 2.96 59.36 -62.32
CA ALA A 303 3.04 60.77 -61.96
C ALA A 303 2.63 61.09 -60.51
N ASN A 304 1.84 60.23 -59.87
CA ASN A 304 1.32 60.39 -58.51
C ASN A 304 1.20 59.04 -57.82
N ILE A 305 1.11 59.05 -56.48
CA ILE A 305 0.80 57.85 -55.68
C ILE A 305 -0.61 57.37 -56.02
N VAL A 306 -0.76 56.06 -56.24
CA VAL A 306 -2.02 55.39 -56.60
C VAL A 306 -2.25 54.17 -55.72
N ASP A 307 -3.49 53.67 -55.69
CA ASP A 307 -3.77 52.36 -55.13
C ASP A 307 -3.19 51.28 -56.05
N VAL A 308 -2.48 50.30 -55.48
CA VAL A 308 -1.87 49.21 -56.24
C VAL A 308 -2.54 47.90 -55.87
N GLU A 309 -3.03 47.15 -56.86
CA GLU A 309 -3.58 45.81 -56.65
C GLU A 309 -2.63 44.76 -57.25
N VAL A 310 -2.26 43.75 -56.48
CA VAL A 310 -1.34 42.69 -56.92
C VAL A 310 -2.00 41.33 -56.72
N ASN A 311 -2.19 40.61 -57.83
CA ASN A 311 -2.87 39.33 -57.84
C ASN A 311 -1.95 38.20 -58.36
N GLY A 312 -1.74 37.19 -57.52
CA GLY A 312 -1.06 35.94 -57.87
C GLY A 312 0.46 36.02 -58.03
N PHE A 313 1.11 37.16 -57.76
CA PHE A 313 2.55 37.32 -57.96
C PHE A 313 3.39 36.38 -57.09
N LYS A 314 4.32 35.62 -57.69
CA LYS A 314 5.18 34.62 -57.01
C LYS A 314 6.69 34.90 -57.15
N GLY A 315 7.08 36.14 -57.47
CA GLY A 315 8.49 36.53 -57.53
C GLY A 315 9.13 36.68 -56.15
N THR A 316 10.38 37.12 -56.10
CA THR A 316 11.09 37.35 -54.84
C THR A 316 10.92 38.78 -54.30
N ASN A 317 10.68 39.75 -55.18
CA ASN A 317 10.60 41.16 -54.83
C ASN A 317 9.55 41.89 -55.67
N PHE A 318 8.75 42.73 -55.03
CA PHE A 318 7.85 43.70 -55.63
C PHE A 318 8.30 45.10 -55.18
N ASN A 319 8.80 45.91 -56.11
CA ASN A 319 9.38 47.21 -55.78
C ASN A 319 8.39 48.35 -56.07
N VAL A 320 7.79 48.87 -54.99
CA VAL A 320 6.86 50.00 -55.01
C VAL A 320 7.56 51.29 -55.40
N ASP A 321 8.78 51.53 -54.91
CA ASP A 321 9.51 52.77 -55.20
C ASP A 321 9.76 52.96 -56.70
N SER A 322 9.98 51.85 -57.42
CA SER A 322 10.25 51.86 -58.87
C SER A 322 9.02 52.19 -59.73
N ILE A 323 7.81 52.14 -59.17
CA ILE A 323 6.56 52.41 -59.88
C ILE A 323 6.45 53.89 -60.25
N TYR A 324 6.90 54.77 -59.36
CA TYR A 324 6.67 56.20 -59.45
C TYR A 324 7.82 56.95 -60.14
N ALA A 325 7.51 58.10 -60.72
CA ALA A 325 8.50 59.01 -61.27
C ALA A 325 9.37 59.63 -60.15
N ASP A 326 10.52 60.17 -60.55
CA ASP A 326 11.43 60.84 -59.62
C ASP A 326 10.70 61.96 -58.85
N LYS A 327 10.99 62.08 -57.55
CA LYS A 327 10.41 63.04 -56.59
C LYS A 327 8.96 62.82 -56.15
N VAL A 328 8.23 61.85 -56.70
CA VAL A 328 6.85 61.56 -56.26
C VAL A 328 6.80 61.08 -54.81
N LEU A 329 7.82 60.31 -54.41
CA LEU A 329 7.97 59.74 -53.06
C LEU A 329 9.03 60.49 -52.21
N ASP A 330 9.27 61.77 -52.47
CA ASP A 330 10.21 62.57 -51.65
C ASP A 330 9.50 63.23 -50.45
N GLY A 331 8.22 62.91 -50.22
CA GLY A 331 7.48 63.31 -49.03
C GLY A 331 8.01 62.64 -47.77
N SER A 332 7.52 63.07 -46.61
CA SER A 332 7.88 62.48 -45.31
C SER A 332 6.67 61.84 -44.61
N ALA A 333 5.61 61.60 -45.36
CA ALA A 333 4.35 61.03 -44.90
C ALA A 333 3.64 60.30 -46.05
N ASP A 334 4.42 59.70 -46.95
CA ASP A 334 3.91 59.02 -48.13
C ASP A 334 3.21 57.71 -47.72
N VAL A 335 2.02 57.48 -48.27
CA VAL A 335 1.14 56.35 -47.94
C VAL A 335 0.92 55.51 -49.18
N GLN A 336 1.32 54.24 -49.15
CA GLN A 336 0.98 53.28 -50.21
C GLN A 336 -0.17 52.38 -49.77
N ASN A 337 -1.28 52.40 -50.51
CA ASN A 337 -2.32 51.38 -50.41
C ASN A 337 -2.00 50.22 -51.36
N LEU A 338 -1.82 49.02 -50.81
CA LEU A 338 -1.45 47.82 -51.54
C LEU A 338 -2.45 46.70 -51.25
N LYS A 339 -3.28 46.37 -52.24
CA LYS A 339 -4.17 45.22 -52.19
C LYS A 339 -3.44 43.99 -52.70
N VAL A 340 -3.47 42.89 -51.93
CA VAL A 340 -2.80 41.63 -52.28
C VAL A 340 -3.78 40.47 -52.29
N ASN A 341 -3.65 39.60 -53.29
CA ASN A 341 -4.42 38.36 -53.40
C ASN A 341 -3.50 37.24 -53.85
N GLY A 342 -3.29 36.23 -53.01
CA GLY A 342 -2.42 35.10 -53.32
C GLY A 342 -0.99 35.51 -53.70
N VAL A 343 -0.42 36.54 -53.07
CA VAL A 343 0.97 36.98 -53.32
C VAL A 343 1.93 36.12 -52.51
N GLY A 344 3.02 35.63 -53.12
CA GLY A 344 4.02 34.78 -52.47
C GLY A 344 3.52 33.37 -52.12
N ALA A 345 4.35 32.60 -51.41
CA ALA A 345 4.02 31.27 -50.93
C ALA A 345 4.69 30.96 -49.57
N LYS A 346 4.19 29.95 -48.86
CA LYS A 346 4.78 29.50 -47.59
C LYS A 346 6.27 29.15 -47.78
N GLY A 347 7.13 29.80 -47.00
CA GLY A 347 8.59 29.65 -47.09
C GLY A 347 9.26 30.45 -48.23
N ALA A 348 8.47 31.20 -49.01
CA ALA A 348 8.92 32.04 -50.12
C ALA A 348 8.07 33.32 -50.18
N SER A 349 8.19 34.15 -49.13
CA SER A 349 7.52 35.46 -49.07
C SER A 349 8.05 36.40 -50.14
N VAL A 350 7.17 37.23 -50.70
CA VAL A 350 7.56 38.32 -51.61
C VAL A 350 8.00 39.52 -50.78
N ALA A 351 9.22 40.01 -50.99
CA ALA A 351 9.66 41.26 -50.40
C ALA A 351 8.95 42.44 -51.07
N ILE A 352 8.33 43.33 -50.28
CA ILE A 352 7.78 44.60 -50.72
C ILE A 352 8.85 45.65 -50.45
N THR A 353 9.57 46.08 -51.49
CA THR A 353 10.52 47.19 -51.39
C THR A 353 9.74 48.50 -51.47
N ALA A 354 9.76 49.28 -50.39
CA ALA A 354 9.07 50.56 -50.27
C ALA A 354 9.90 51.51 -49.38
N ASP A 355 11.19 51.69 -49.75
CA ASP A 355 12.17 52.41 -48.95
C ASP A 355 11.83 53.89 -48.74
N LYS A 356 11.06 54.48 -49.67
CA LYS A 356 10.61 55.86 -49.65
C LYS A 356 9.16 56.03 -49.14
N ILE A 357 8.55 54.99 -48.59
CA ILE A 357 7.18 55.03 -48.08
C ILE A 357 7.20 54.97 -46.55
N GLU A 358 6.52 55.91 -45.88
CA GLU A 358 6.39 55.89 -44.42
C GLU A 358 5.29 54.95 -43.93
N THR A 359 4.16 54.87 -44.65
CA THR A 359 3.00 54.03 -44.27
C THR A 359 2.59 53.08 -45.39
N LEU A 360 2.59 51.79 -45.12
CA LEU A 360 2.07 50.75 -46.02
C LEU A 360 0.74 50.23 -45.50
N ASN A 361 -0.33 50.44 -46.25
CA ASN A 361 -1.64 49.86 -45.99
C ASN A 361 -1.81 48.60 -46.83
N LEU A 362 -1.76 47.42 -46.20
CA LEU A 362 -2.00 46.13 -46.83
C LEU A 362 -3.49 45.78 -46.74
N ASN A 363 -4.11 45.45 -47.88
CA ASN A 363 -5.48 44.95 -47.94
C ASN A 363 -5.48 43.56 -48.59
N THR A 364 -5.75 42.51 -47.83
CA THR A 364 -5.73 41.15 -48.36
C THR A 364 -7.12 40.70 -48.84
N THR A 365 -7.17 40.04 -49.99
CA THR A 365 -8.40 39.50 -50.56
C THR A 365 -8.17 38.11 -51.14
N GLY A 366 -9.24 37.32 -51.28
CA GLY A 366 -9.17 36.00 -51.91
C GLY A 366 -8.26 35.02 -51.16
N SER A 367 -7.11 34.69 -51.74
CA SER A 367 -6.17 33.67 -51.22
C SER A 367 -5.12 34.25 -50.26
N GLN A 368 -4.65 33.42 -49.32
CA GLN A 368 -3.59 33.78 -48.36
C GLN A 368 -2.35 34.35 -49.08
N SER A 369 -1.80 35.43 -48.53
CA SER A 369 -0.58 36.06 -49.03
C SER A 369 0.58 35.92 -48.04
N PHE A 370 1.81 35.89 -48.57
CA PHE A 370 3.08 35.74 -47.86
C PHE A 370 4.01 36.85 -48.31
N VAL A 371 4.23 37.85 -47.46
CA VAL A 371 4.97 39.07 -47.82
C VAL A 371 5.95 39.46 -46.73
N SER A 372 6.93 40.29 -47.09
CA SER A 372 7.75 41.02 -46.11
C SER A 372 7.85 42.49 -46.46
N ALA A 373 7.95 43.37 -45.46
CA ALA A 373 8.05 44.82 -45.67
C ALA A 373 8.92 45.48 -44.59
N ASP A 374 9.66 46.53 -44.95
CA ASP A 374 10.49 47.31 -44.04
C ASP A 374 10.15 48.80 -44.16
N VAL A 375 9.05 49.20 -43.53
CA VAL A 375 8.54 50.59 -43.47
C VAL A 375 8.20 50.98 -42.04
N ALA A 376 8.06 52.27 -41.76
CA ALA A 376 7.84 52.77 -40.40
C ALA A 376 6.49 52.34 -39.79
N SER A 377 5.41 52.41 -40.56
CA SER A 377 4.06 52.01 -40.14
C SER A 377 3.42 51.06 -41.14
N ILE A 378 2.86 49.95 -40.65
CA ILE A 378 2.10 49.00 -41.46
C ILE A 378 0.68 48.89 -40.89
N SER A 379 -0.33 49.08 -41.74
CA SER A 379 -1.72 48.75 -41.41
C SER A 379 -2.20 47.56 -42.25
N VAL A 380 -2.94 46.64 -41.64
CA VAL A 380 -3.49 45.46 -42.33
C VAL A 380 -5.00 45.46 -42.24
N LYS A 381 -5.64 45.21 -43.38
CA LYS A 381 -7.10 45.05 -43.56
C LYS A 381 -7.39 43.90 -44.51
N GLY A 382 -8.67 43.57 -44.65
CA GLY A 382 -9.12 42.47 -45.50
C GLY A 382 -9.34 41.19 -44.72
N ASN A 383 -9.65 40.10 -45.42
CA ASN A 383 -10.20 38.88 -44.80
C ASN A 383 -9.42 37.61 -45.15
N ALA A 384 -8.48 37.70 -46.10
CA ALA A 384 -7.63 36.58 -46.45
C ALA A 384 -6.42 36.52 -45.51
N ASN A 385 -6.07 35.35 -45.00
CA ASN A 385 -4.94 35.19 -44.08
C ASN A 385 -3.65 35.84 -44.62
N LEU A 386 -2.81 36.33 -43.72
CA LEU A 386 -1.57 37.01 -44.07
C LEU A 386 -0.40 36.46 -43.26
N SER A 387 0.69 36.09 -43.93
CA SER A 387 1.98 35.93 -43.30
C SER A 387 2.84 37.14 -43.64
N LEU A 388 3.29 37.88 -42.62
CA LEU A 388 3.99 39.15 -42.75
C LEU A 388 5.29 39.10 -41.94
N ALA A 389 6.44 39.20 -42.60
CA ALA A 389 7.70 39.50 -41.92
C ALA A 389 8.02 40.99 -42.02
N THR A 390 8.42 41.61 -40.92
CA THR A 390 8.73 43.04 -40.86
C THR A 390 10.23 43.30 -40.66
N GLY A 391 10.67 44.49 -41.06
CA GLY A 391 12.07 44.93 -41.00
C GLY A 391 12.40 45.86 -39.83
N ALA A 392 13.64 46.34 -39.78
CA ALA A 392 14.17 47.14 -38.67
C ALA A 392 13.56 48.56 -38.57
N LYS A 393 13.00 49.11 -39.67
CA LYS A 393 12.35 50.42 -39.70
C LYS A 393 10.97 50.40 -39.03
N THR A 394 10.34 49.24 -38.90
CA THR A 394 8.96 49.13 -38.39
C THR A 394 8.84 49.54 -36.93
N THR A 395 7.99 50.53 -36.69
CA THR A 395 7.68 51.10 -35.37
C THR A 395 6.26 50.78 -34.91
N THR A 396 5.33 50.57 -35.85
CA THR A 396 3.93 50.23 -35.58
C THR A 396 3.38 49.21 -36.58
N LEU A 397 2.64 48.22 -36.07
CA LEU A 397 1.79 47.31 -36.85
C LEU A 397 0.36 47.39 -36.32
N ASP A 398 -0.60 47.75 -37.16
CA ASP A 398 -2.03 47.83 -36.77
C ASP A 398 -2.90 47.00 -37.73
N ALA A 399 -3.29 45.80 -37.27
CA ALA A 399 -4.22 44.90 -37.95
C ALA A 399 -5.61 44.88 -37.28
N SER A 400 -5.97 45.88 -36.46
CA SER A 400 -7.22 45.88 -35.67
C SER A 400 -8.51 45.81 -36.48
N SER A 401 -8.45 46.05 -37.79
CA SER A 401 -9.58 45.92 -38.73
C SER A 401 -9.45 44.70 -39.65
N PHE A 402 -8.54 43.77 -39.36
CA PHE A 402 -8.26 42.60 -40.17
C PHE A 402 -9.16 41.43 -39.77
N GLY A 403 -9.85 40.81 -40.74
CA GLY A 403 -10.75 39.68 -40.51
C GLY A 403 -10.10 38.31 -40.72
N GLY A 404 -8.93 38.24 -41.35
CA GLY A 404 -8.16 37.00 -41.53
C GLY A 404 -7.24 36.69 -40.35
N ALA A 405 -6.62 35.52 -40.35
CA ALA A 405 -5.56 35.18 -39.40
C ALA A 405 -4.21 35.77 -39.84
N LEU A 406 -3.52 36.45 -38.92
CA LEU A 406 -2.23 37.09 -39.11
C LEU A 406 -1.10 36.26 -38.47
N ASP A 407 -0.10 35.89 -39.25
CA ASP A 407 1.18 35.35 -38.76
C ASP A 407 2.28 36.40 -39.00
N ALA A 408 2.53 37.22 -37.99
CA ALA A 408 3.44 38.35 -38.04
C ALA A 408 4.79 38.04 -37.36
N ASP A 409 5.88 38.10 -38.12
CA ASP A 409 7.25 38.00 -37.60
C ASP A 409 7.90 39.39 -37.54
N LEU A 410 8.05 39.90 -36.31
CA LEU A 410 8.69 41.18 -35.99
C LEU A 410 10.05 40.97 -35.30
N SER A 411 10.67 39.80 -35.46
CA SER A 411 11.95 39.49 -34.81
C SER A 411 13.10 40.42 -35.21
N THR A 412 13.00 41.17 -36.31
CA THR A 412 13.99 42.17 -36.72
C THR A 412 13.61 43.62 -36.36
N SER A 413 12.40 43.86 -35.87
CA SER A 413 11.82 45.20 -35.63
C SER A 413 12.05 45.68 -34.18
N ALA A 414 13.31 45.90 -33.81
CA ALA A 414 13.68 46.31 -32.44
C ALA A 414 13.02 47.62 -31.96
N SER A 415 12.64 48.50 -32.88
CA SER A 415 12.06 49.82 -32.60
C SER A 415 10.52 49.82 -32.48
N VAL A 416 9.87 48.66 -32.56
CA VAL A 416 8.41 48.57 -32.47
C VAL A 416 7.89 49.00 -31.10
N THR A 417 6.83 49.80 -31.09
CA THR A 417 6.22 50.33 -29.86
C THR A 417 4.77 49.88 -29.67
N SER A 418 4.06 49.58 -30.77
CA SER A 418 2.68 49.11 -30.77
C SER A 418 2.46 48.04 -31.83
N ILE A 419 1.83 46.94 -31.43
CA ILE A 419 1.42 45.83 -32.28
C ILE A 419 -0.04 45.53 -31.97
N LYS A 420 -0.90 45.50 -32.99
CA LYS A 420 -2.30 45.04 -32.86
C LYS A 420 -2.59 43.96 -33.89
N GLY A 421 -3.10 42.82 -33.45
CA GLY A 421 -3.77 41.83 -34.28
C GLY A 421 -5.18 42.26 -34.67
N GLY A 422 -5.91 41.37 -35.33
CA GLY A 422 -7.26 41.52 -35.86
C GLY A 422 -8.27 40.61 -35.18
N ASN A 423 -9.22 40.08 -35.95
CA ASN A 423 -10.32 39.25 -35.45
C ASN A 423 -10.08 37.73 -35.64
N GLY A 424 -8.95 37.36 -36.24
CA GLY A 424 -8.56 35.97 -36.45
C GLY A 424 -7.69 35.45 -35.31
N ASN A 425 -7.37 34.15 -35.32
CA ASN A 425 -6.38 33.61 -34.39
C ASN A 425 -4.98 34.01 -34.85
N ASP A 426 -4.44 35.03 -34.22
CA ASP A 426 -3.23 35.70 -34.65
C ASP A 426 -1.99 35.17 -33.94
N LYS A 427 -0.86 35.25 -34.62
CA LYS A 427 0.44 34.86 -34.12
C LYS A 427 1.43 35.99 -34.31
N ILE A 428 1.99 36.47 -33.20
CA ILE A 428 2.91 37.61 -33.17
C ILE A 428 4.25 37.14 -32.64
N THR A 429 5.33 37.28 -33.41
CA THR A 429 6.69 36.91 -33.00
C THR A 429 7.57 38.13 -32.78
N ILE A 430 8.21 38.23 -31.60
CA ILE A 430 9.11 39.32 -31.22
C ILE A 430 10.47 38.79 -30.70
N LYS A 431 11.49 39.66 -30.69
CA LYS A 431 12.82 39.33 -30.15
C LYS A 431 13.45 40.48 -29.35
N ASP A 432 14.03 41.46 -30.05
CA ASP A 432 14.86 42.52 -29.45
C ASP A 432 14.08 43.85 -29.32
N VAL A 433 12.82 43.79 -28.87
CA VAL A 433 11.91 44.94 -28.80
C VAL A 433 12.11 45.80 -27.55
N ALA A 434 11.56 47.02 -27.56
CA ALA A 434 11.54 47.89 -26.38
C ALA A 434 10.88 47.19 -25.17
N VAL A 435 11.41 47.46 -23.97
CA VAL A 435 10.97 46.82 -22.71
C VAL A 435 9.47 46.92 -22.48
N ASN A 436 8.81 48.00 -22.90
CA ASN A 436 7.39 48.29 -22.65
C ASN A 436 6.52 48.32 -23.92
N VAL A 437 6.82 47.51 -24.94
CA VAL A 437 5.98 47.42 -26.16
C VAL A 437 4.52 47.11 -25.79
N ALA A 438 3.57 47.76 -26.48
CA ALA A 438 2.15 47.46 -26.38
C ALA A 438 1.77 46.40 -27.42
N ILE A 439 1.16 45.30 -26.98
CA ILE A 439 0.76 44.17 -27.81
C ILE A 439 -0.70 43.86 -27.49
N ASP A 440 -1.54 43.91 -28.52
CA ASP A 440 -2.95 43.54 -28.47
C ASP A 440 -3.17 42.43 -29.50
N GLY A 441 -3.62 41.24 -29.09
CA GLY A 441 -3.91 40.16 -30.04
C GLY A 441 -5.18 40.41 -30.85
N GLY A 442 -6.12 41.20 -30.32
CA GLY A 442 -7.42 41.45 -30.93
C GLY A 442 -8.48 40.46 -30.46
N ALA A 443 -9.35 39.99 -31.36
CA ALA A 443 -10.31 38.94 -31.03
C ALA A 443 -9.84 37.62 -31.64
N GLY A 444 -9.96 36.52 -30.90
CA GLY A 444 -9.45 35.24 -31.36
C GLY A 444 -8.85 34.46 -30.21
N ASN A 445 -8.11 33.41 -30.54
CA ASN A 445 -7.18 32.76 -29.60
C ASN A 445 -5.76 33.05 -30.09
N ASP A 446 -5.15 34.06 -29.49
CA ASP A 446 -3.94 34.69 -30.00
C ASP A 446 -2.67 34.18 -29.31
N GLU A 447 -1.59 34.04 -30.08
CA GLU A 447 -0.29 33.57 -29.62
C GLU A 447 0.80 34.64 -29.74
N LEU A 448 1.43 34.98 -28.60
CA LEU A 448 2.65 35.79 -28.56
C LEU A 448 3.89 34.90 -28.42
N VAL A 449 4.79 34.94 -29.41
CA VAL A 449 6.07 34.23 -29.40
C VAL A 449 7.22 35.20 -29.08
N ILE A 450 8.04 34.87 -28.08
CA ILE A 450 9.16 35.71 -27.62
C ILE A 450 10.48 34.96 -27.77
N LYS A 451 11.38 35.47 -28.61
CA LYS A 451 12.73 34.91 -28.87
C LYS A 451 13.88 35.64 -28.16
N GLY A 452 13.55 36.71 -27.42
CA GLY A 452 14.50 37.65 -26.82
C GLY A 452 15.20 37.15 -25.54
N ALA A 453 16.03 38.03 -24.99
CA ALA A 453 16.70 37.88 -23.69
C ALA A 453 16.65 39.20 -22.91
N GLY A 454 17.10 39.20 -21.64
CA GLY A 454 17.07 40.36 -20.75
C GLY A 454 15.74 40.50 -20.01
N THR A 455 15.35 41.74 -19.69
CA THR A 455 14.09 42.03 -18.98
C THR A 455 13.08 42.66 -19.93
N LEU A 456 11.91 42.04 -20.07
CA LEU A 456 10.78 42.52 -20.85
C LEU A 456 9.55 42.74 -19.95
N LYS A 457 8.83 43.82 -20.20
CA LYS A 457 7.58 44.20 -19.50
C LYS A 457 6.55 44.71 -20.53
N PRO A 458 6.15 43.88 -21.50
CA PRO A 458 5.16 44.29 -22.48
C PRO A 458 3.82 44.57 -21.79
N THR A 459 3.06 45.51 -22.34
CA THR A 459 1.62 45.62 -22.04
C THR A 459 0.91 44.69 -23.00
N VAL A 460 0.37 43.59 -22.50
CA VAL A 460 -0.30 42.56 -23.29
C VAL A 460 -1.80 42.61 -23.01
N ALA A 461 -2.62 42.66 -24.05
CA ALA A 461 -4.07 42.59 -24.00
C ALA A 461 -4.57 41.57 -25.03
N ASN A 462 -5.67 40.87 -24.72
CA ASN A 462 -6.30 39.89 -25.62
C ASN A 462 -5.28 38.91 -26.23
N VAL A 463 -4.48 38.27 -25.38
CA VAL A 463 -3.56 37.21 -25.78
C VAL A 463 -3.76 36.08 -24.79
N GLU A 464 -4.14 34.90 -25.27
CA GLU A 464 -4.44 33.75 -24.43
C GLU A 464 -3.19 32.90 -24.19
N LYS A 465 -2.27 32.91 -25.15
CA LYS A 465 -1.11 32.01 -25.20
C LYS A 465 0.19 32.75 -25.40
N VAL A 466 1.19 32.42 -24.58
CA VAL A 466 2.57 32.91 -24.75
C VAL A 466 3.52 31.74 -24.98
N THR A 467 4.39 31.84 -25.98
CA THR A 467 5.45 30.86 -26.26
C THR A 467 6.83 31.52 -26.12
N LEU A 468 7.64 31.01 -25.20
CA LEU A 468 9.00 31.48 -24.96
C LEU A 468 10.02 30.59 -25.67
N ASP A 469 10.76 31.15 -26.60
CA ASP A 469 11.84 30.52 -27.36
C ASP A 469 13.15 31.27 -27.03
N ALA A 470 13.46 31.33 -25.73
CA ALA A 470 14.49 32.22 -25.20
C ALA A 470 15.89 31.70 -25.53
N THR A 471 16.67 32.53 -26.22
CA THR A 471 18.07 32.22 -26.61
C THR A 471 19.11 32.61 -25.55
N GLY A 472 18.66 33.18 -24.42
CA GLY A 472 19.47 33.61 -23.28
C GLY A 472 18.61 33.77 -22.02
N ALA A 473 19.14 34.39 -20.97
CA ALA A 473 18.39 34.63 -19.73
C ALA A 473 17.25 35.63 -19.97
N LEU A 474 16.02 35.29 -19.58
CA LEU A 474 14.82 36.12 -19.79
C LEU A 474 14.05 36.35 -18.48
N THR A 475 13.69 37.60 -18.20
CA THR A 475 12.70 37.97 -17.18
C THR A 475 11.53 38.66 -17.86
N LEU A 476 10.34 38.06 -17.79
CA LEU A 476 9.10 38.56 -18.40
C LEU A 476 8.11 38.99 -17.31
N ALA A 477 7.80 40.28 -17.23
CA ALA A 477 6.83 40.82 -16.30
C ALA A 477 5.47 41.02 -16.98
N MET A 478 4.45 40.29 -16.51
CA MET A 478 3.10 40.21 -17.11
C MET A 478 2.06 41.09 -16.39
N ASN A 479 2.45 42.25 -15.87
CA ASN A 479 1.66 43.07 -14.92
C ASN A 479 0.24 43.48 -15.38
N ASN A 480 -0.15 43.28 -16.65
CA ASN A 480 -1.49 43.55 -17.18
C ASN A 480 -2.01 42.44 -18.13
N ALA A 481 -1.29 41.32 -18.27
CA ALA A 481 -1.63 40.25 -19.21
C ALA A 481 -2.66 39.28 -18.60
N LYS A 482 -3.86 39.77 -18.29
CA LYS A 482 -4.87 39.03 -17.52
C LYS A 482 -5.42 37.81 -18.27
N ASP A 483 -5.45 37.87 -19.59
CA ASP A 483 -6.05 36.83 -20.44
C ASP A 483 -5.06 35.69 -20.74
N VAL A 484 -3.76 35.91 -20.48
CA VAL A 484 -2.72 34.89 -20.67
C VAL A 484 -2.90 33.77 -19.64
N SER A 485 -3.35 32.62 -20.11
CA SER A 485 -3.61 31.43 -19.29
C SER A 485 -2.67 30.26 -19.60
N GLU A 486 -2.12 30.22 -20.82
CA GLU A 486 -1.20 29.17 -21.28
C GLU A 486 0.20 29.74 -21.57
N LEU A 487 1.23 29.13 -20.96
CA LEU A 487 2.63 29.42 -21.23
C LEU A 487 3.34 28.19 -21.78
N ASN A 488 3.97 28.33 -22.94
CA ASN A 488 4.84 27.31 -23.53
C ASN A 488 6.31 27.71 -23.38
N ILE A 489 7.14 26.75 -22.98
CA ILE A 489 8.58 26.84 -23.02
C ILE A 489 9.08 26.01 -24.20
N LYS A 490 9.64 26.69 -25.19
CA LYS A 490 10.29 26.14 -26.37
C LYS A 490 11.82 26.29 -26.33
N GLY A 491 12.36 27.20 -25.52
CA GLY A 491 13.80 27.36 -25.26
C GLY A 491 14.06 28.16 -23.98
N ASP A 492 15.10 27.78 -23.22
CA ASP A 492 15.44 28.34 -21.90
C ASP A 492 16.97 28.44 -21.66
N THR A 493 17.75 28.67 -22.72
CA THR A 493 19.22 28.51 -22.72
C THR A 493 19.96 29.32 -21.63
N GLY A 494 19.38 30.40 -21.10
CA GLY A 494 19.91 31.15 -19.94
C GLY A 494 19.00 31.24 -18.71
N GLY A 495 17.91 30.46 -18.64
CA GLY A 495 16.90 30.53 -17.58
C GLY A 495 15.78 31.54 -17.85
N VAL A 496 14.61 31.29 -17.26
CA VAL A 496 13.40 32.09 -17.47
C VAL A 496 12.76 32.45 -16.13
N ILE A 497 12.33 33.70 -15.98
CA ILE A 497 11.55 34.17 -14.83
C ILE A 497 10.30 34.87 -15.37
N VAL A 498 9.11 34.45 -14.96
CA VAL A 498 7.84 35.09 -15.32
C VAL A 498 7.19 35.64 -14.05
N LEU A 499 6.97 36.96 -14.02
CA LEU A 499 6.50 37.72 -12.86
C LEU A 499 5.07 38.22 -13.06
N ASN A 500 4.30 38.35 -11.97
CA ASN A 500 2.94 38.93 -11.96
C ASN A 500 2.01 38.34 -13.03
N SER A 501 2.00 37.01 -13.17
CA SER A 501 1.29 36.33 -14.25
C SER A 501 -0.03 35.72 -13.80
N ASN A 502 -0.98 35.54 -14.73
CA ASN A 502 -2.25 34.84 -14.50
C ASN A 502 -2.25 33.40 -15.07
N ILE A 503 -1.06 32.85 -15.30
CA ILE A 503 -0.87 31.57 -16.00
C ILE A 503 -1.49 30.45 -15.18
N SER A 504 -2.35 29.65 -15.79
CA SER A 504 -2.93 28.44 -15.20
C SER A 504 -2.26 27.15 -15.68
N SER A 505 -1.67 27.16 -16.88
CA SER A 505 -0.99 26.00 -17.49
C SER A 505 0.38 26.35 -18.03
N LEU A 506 1.40 25.60 -17.60
CA LEU A 506 2.77 25.65 -18.10
C LEU A 506 3.07 24.39 -18.92
N ASN A 507 3.57 24.53 -20.14
CA ASN A 507 3.97 23.41 -20.98
C ASN A 507 5.46 23.48 -21.34
N PHE A 508 6.21 22.42 -21.05
CA PHE A 508 7.54 22.18 -21.60
C PHE A 508 7.43 21.35 -22.86
N LEU A 509 7.87 21.92 -23.99
CA LEU A 509 7.88 21.22 -25.27
C LEU A 509 9.21 20.45 -25.41
N SER A 510 9.21 19.20 -25.91
CA SER A 510 10.42 18.37 -26.02
C SER A 510 11.49 18.87 -27.02
N THR A 511 11.35 20.10 -27.53
CA THR A 511 12.32 20.80 -28.37
C THR A 511 13.12 21.86 -27.59
N VAL A 512 12.98 21.91 -26.26
CA VAL A 512 13.67 22.91 -25.41
C VAL A 512 15.19 22.81 -25.54
N GLU A 513 15.80 23.87 -26.08
CA GLU A 513 17.25 24.09 -26.04
C GLU A 513 17.63 24.72 -24.68
N GLY A 514 18.09 23.89 -23.73
CA GLY A 514 18.51 24.30 -22.38
C GLY A 514 17.96 23.38 -21.29
N THR A 515 18.46 23.54 -20.06
CA THR A 515 18.08 22.73 -18.87
C THR A 515 17.99 23.58 -17.60
N ASN A 516 17.77 24.88 -17.77
CA ASN A 516 17.82 25.85 -16.68
C ASN A 516 16.49 25.89 -15.92
N ALA A 517 16.48 26.63 -14.82
CA ALA A 517 15.26 26.84 -14.06
C ALA A 517 14.33 27.86 -14.75
N VAL A 518 13.06 27.51 -14.80
CA VAL A 518 11.92 28.38 -15.15
C VAL A 518 11.20 28.72 -13.84
N THR A 519 11.17 29.99 -13.46
CA THR A 519 10.46 30.47 -12.27
C THR A 519 9.15 31.12 -12.70
N ILE A 520 8.03 30.69 -12.12
CA ILE A 520 6.69 31.22 -12.39
C ILE A 520 6.08 31.75 -11.11
N ASP A 521 5.77 33.05 -11.13
CA ASP A 521 5.04 33.77 -10.09
C ASP A 521 3.56 33.87 -10.51
N SER A 522 2.80 32.80 -10.20
CA SER A 522 1.35 32.69 -10.41
C SER A 522 0.73 31.80 -9.35
N GLU A 523 -0.19 32.36 -8.55
CA GLU A 523 -1.03 31.57 -7.62
C GLU A 523 -2.03 30.67 -8.37
N ASN A 524 -2.36 31.02 -9.62
CA ASN A 524 -3.33 30.31 -10.46
C ASN A 524 -2.72 29.13 -11.23
N LEU A 525 -1.40 28.94 -11.17
CA LEU A 525 -0.73 27.84 -11.85
C LEU A 525 -1.22 26.51 -11.27
N ALA A 526 -1.99 25.77 -12.06
CA ALA A 526 -2.63 24.52 -11.66
C ALA A 526 -2.00 23.30 -12.32
N THR A 527 -1.45 23.46 -13.53
CA THR A 527 -0.90 22.35 -14.32
C THR A 527 0.48 22.64 -14.89
N ILE A 528 1.39 21.66 -14.77
CA ILE A 528 2.66 21.61 -15.50
C ILE A 528 2.66 20.38 -16.40
N ASN A 529 2.84 20.57 -17.70
CA ASN A 529 2.85 19.50 -18.68
C ASN A 529 4.23 19.37 -19.32
N TYR A 530 4.79 18.17 -19.32
CA TYR A 530 5.94 17.80 -20.13
C TYR A 530 5.40 17.11 -21.38
N LYS A 531 5.54 17.76 -22.53
CA LYS A 531 4.94 17.37 -23.81
C LYS A 531 6.01 16.96 -24.82
N ALA A 532 5.75 15.89 -25.58
CA ALA A 532 6.53 15.58 -26.76
C ALA A 532 6.20 16.55 -27.92
N ALA A 533 7.10 16.69 -28.89
CA ALA A 533 6.80 17.38 -30.14
C ALA A 533 5.60 16.69 -30.85
N THR A 534 4.77 17.49 -31.53
CA THR A 534 3.44 17.11 -32.05
C THR A 534 3.44 15.89 -33.00
N ASP A 535 4.60 15.47 -33.50
CA ASP A 535 4.79 14.34 -34.43
C ASP A 535 5.81 13.28 -33.96
N ALA A 536 6.22 13.30 -32.69
CA ALA A 536 7.26 12.39 -32.18
C ALA A 536 6.77 10.93 -32.15
N LYS A 537 7.33 10.09 -33.04
CA LYS A 537 7.06 8.63 -33.10
C LYS A 537 7.81 7.82 -32.03
N ALA A 538 8.79 8.42 -31.37
CA ALA A 538 9.61 7.82 -30.33
C ALA A 538 9.66 8.73 -29.10
N ALA A 539 9.93 8.15 -27.93
CA ALA A 539 10.06 8.92 -26.71
C ALA A 539 11.23 9.93 -26.84
N ALA A 540 10.94 11.21 -26.62
CA ALA A 540 11.92 12.28 -26.65
C ALA A 540 12.16 12.83 -25.24
N GLU A 541 13.37 13.27 -24.94
CA GLU A 541 13.66 13.90 -23.65
C GLU A 541 12.90 15.22 -23.53
N ALA A 542 12.06 15.31 -22.49
CA ALA A 542 11.41 16.55 -22.10
C ALA A 542 12.13 17.05 -20.84
N SER A 543 12.84 18.17 -20.96
CA SER A 543 13.60 18.78 -19.87
C SER A 543 12.93 20.08 -19.44
N GLY A 544 12.91 20.35 -18.14
CA GLY A 544 12.35 21.54 -17.56
C GLY A 544 12.43 21.50 -16.04
N LYS A 545 13.17 22.43 -15.46
CA LYS A 545 13.17 22.66 -14.01
C LYS A 545 12.24 23.82 -13.69
N VAL A 546 11.32 23.65 -12.75
CA VAL A 546 10.28 24.64 -12.45
C VAL A 546 10.36 25.06 -11.00
N ASN A 547 10.35 26.37 -10.77
CA ASN A 547 10.01 26.95 -9.48
C ASN A 547 8.63 27.60 -9.57
N ALA A 548 7.62 26.93 -9.04
CA ALA A 548 6.22 27.32 -8.96
C ALA A 548 5.84 27.64 -7.50
N SER A 549 6.65 28.47 -6.84
CA SER A 549 6.58 28.75 -5.40
C SER A 549 5.24 29.34 -4.92
N GLU A 550 4.46 29.93 -5.82
CA GLU A 550 3.14 30.52 -5.51
C GLU A 550 1.96 29.55 -5.70
N ALA A 551 2.14 28.43 -6.40
CA ALA A 551 1.07 27.48 -6.66
C ALA A 551 0.56 26.83 -5.37
N THR A 552 -0.77 26.79 -5.18
CA THR A 552 -1.40 26.20 -3.98
C THR A 552 -1.80 24.74 -4.17
N ASN A 553 -2.06 24.32 -5.40
CA ASN A 553 -2.31 22.93 -5.78
C ASN A 553 -1.75 22.72 -7.17
N LEU A 554 -1.12 21.57 -7.41
CA LEU A 554 -0.40 21.36 -8.67
C LEU A 554 -0.61 19.95 -9.21
N THR A 555 -0.98 19.89 -10.49
CA THR A 555 -0.96 18.66 -11.27
C THR A 555 0.21 18.69 -12.24
N ILE A 556 1.05 17.65 -12.20
CA ILE A 556 2.21 17.47 -13.06
C ILE A 556 1.88 16.32 -14.01
N ASN A 557 1.93 16.58 -15.31
CA ASN A 557 1.64 15.59 -16.34
C ASN A 557 2.90 15.29 -17.15
N LEU A 558 3.30 14.02 -17.17
CA LEU A 558 4.30 13.49 -18.09
C LEU A 558 3.55 12.82 -19.25
N GLU A 559 3.42 13.53 -20.37
CA GLU A 559 2.59 13.08 -21.50
C GLU A 559 3.23 11.92 -22.28
N ALA A 560 2.43 11.33 -23.18
CA ALA A 560 2.89 10.23 -24.02
C ALA A 560 4.12 10.64 -24.85
N ASN A 561 5.00 9.66 -25.11
CA ASN A 561 6.24 9.86 -25.86
C ASN A 561 7.22 10.87 -25.23
N THR A 562 7.13 11.12 -23.91
CA THR A 562 8.17 11.86 -23.18
C THR A 562 9.08 10.93 -22.40
N LYS A 563 10.33 11.38 -22.21
CA LYS A 563 11.32 10.76 -21.34
C LYS A 563 11.83 11.79 -20.33
N THR A 564 11.72 11.49 -19.04
CA THR A 564 12.17 12.37 -17.93
C THR A 564 13.11 11.64 -16.97
N THR A 565 13.97 12.41 -16.31
CA THR A 565 14.92 11.96 -15.28
C THR A 565 14.87 12.91 -14.08
N ASN A 566 15.28 12.46 -12.90
CA ASN A 566 15.34 13.33 -11.71
C ASN A 566 16.25 14.56 -11.86
N THR A 567 17.17 14.57 -12.84
CA THR A 567 18.11 15.67 -13.07
C THR A 567 17.62 16.70 -14.08
N ASN A 568 16.75 16.30 -15.02
CA ASN A 568 16.23 17.18 -16.07
C ASN A 568 14.75 17.55 -15.88
N ALA A 569 14.02 16.89 -14.98
CA ALA A 569 12.66 17.23 -14.58
C ALA A 569 12.59 17.41 -13.06
N GLU A 570 12.40 18.66 -12.63
CA GLU A 570 12.39 19.07 -11.23
C GLU A 570 11.28 20.11 -11.02
N VAL A 571 10.46 19.94 -9.99
CA VAL A 571 9.38 20.87 -9.66
C VAL A 571 9.46 21.27 -8.19
N ILE A 572 9.59 22.57 -7.94
CA ILE A 572 9.56 23.18 -6.61
C ILE A 572 8.23 23.93 -6.47
N ALA A 573 7.43 23.57 -5.46
CA ALA A 573 6.10 24.13 -5.20
C ALA A 573 5.92 24.40 -3.70
N GLU A 574 6.57 25.46 -3.21
CA GLU A 574 6.72 25.76 -1.78
C GLU A 574 5.41 25.95 -1.01
N LYS A 575 4.36 26.43 -1.69
CA LYS A 575 3.03 26.68 -1.11
C LYS A 575 2.00 25.58 -1.40
N ALA A 576 2.34 24.60 -2.22
CA ALA A 576 1.36 23.60 -2.65
C ALA A 576 0.95 22.69 -1.49
N THR A 577 -0.37 22.56 -1.27
CA THR A 577 -0.95 21.65 -0.26
C THR A 577 -1.33 20.29 -0.84
N SER A 578 -1.45 20.18 -2.16
CA SER A 578 -1.69 18.93 -2.87
C SER A 578 -0.87 18.85 -4.15
N ILE A 579 -0.26 17.69 -4.39
CA ILE A 579 0.45 17.36 -5.63
C ILE A 579 -0.20 16.12 -6.26
N THR A 580 -0.51 16.22 -7.55
CA THR A 580 -0.90 15.08 -8.39
C THR A 580 0.13 14.88 -9.49
N LEU A 581 0.69 13.69 -9.63
CA LEU A 581 1.60 13.31 -10.72
C LEU A 581 0.93 12.27 -11.62
N ASN A 582 0.66 12.64 -12.87
CA ASN A 582 0.15 11.73 -13.90
C ASN A 582 1.27 11.39 -14.89
N VAL A 583 1.47 10.09 -15.13
CA VAL A 583 2.40 9.60 -16.15
C VAL A 583 1.61 8.82 -17.17
N ALA A 584 1.65 9.26 -18.43
CA ALA A 584 0.98 8.59 -19.54
C ALA A 584 1.63 7.24 -19.87
N GLU A 585 0.93 6.42 -20.66
CA GLU A 585 1.44 5.13 -21.10
C GLU A 585 2.66 5.32 -22.04
N VAL A 586 3.82 4.82 -21.61
CA VAL A 586 5.08 4.85 -22.35
C VAL A 586 5.87 3.56 -22.15
N LYS A 587 6.78 3.26 -23.09
CA LYS A 587 7.64 2.06 -23.06
C LYS A 587 8.91 2.23 -22.21
N GLU A 588 9.25 3.46 -21.83
CA GLU A 588 10.48 3.80 -21.11
C GLU A 588 10.18 4.13 -19.64
N ALA A 589 11.16 3.89 -18.78
CA ALA A 589 11.07 4.25 -17.37
C ALA A 589 11.21 5.77 -17.20
N GLN A 590 10.44 6.34 -16.27
CA GLN A 590 10.40 7.78 -16.00
C GLN A 590 11.02 8.10 -14.64
N ALA A 591 11.56 9.32 -14.48
CA ALA A 591 11.87 9.84 -13.17
C ALA A 591 11.70 11.36 -13.07
N ILE A 592 11.33 11.85 -11.88
CA ILE A 592 11.09 13.27 -11.60
C ILE A 592 11.39 13.62 -10.13
N SER A 593 11.91 14.82 -9.89
CA SER A 593 12.12 15.38 -8.55
C SER A 593 11.02 16.38 -8.18
N ILE A 594 10.49 16.30 -6.97
CA ILE A 594 9.41 17.16 -6.46
C ILE A 594 9.79 17.67 -5.06
N ALA A 595 9.69 18.99 -4.86
CA ALA A 595 9.86 19.66 -3.58
C ALA A 595 8.61 20.48 -3.24
N ALA A 596 7.73 19.92 -2.41
CA ALA A 596 6.48 20.53 -1.97
C ALA A 596 6.32 20.40 -0.45
N PRO A 597 7.08 21.18 0.36
CA PRO A 597 7.17 21.02 1.81
C PRO A 597 5.89 21.35 2.60
N LYS A 598 4.78 21.65 1.92
CA LYS A 598 3.43 21.85 2.50
C LYS A 598 2.37 20.88 1.96
N ALA A 599 2.74 19.94 1.10
CA ALA A 599 1.82 18.97 0.53
C ALA A 599 1.36 17.94 1.56
N VAL A 600 0.11 18.06 2.02
CA VAL A 600 -0.55 17.06 2.89
C VAL A 600 -1.18 15.92 2.09
N SER A 601 -1.32 16.10 0.78
CA SER A 601 -1.84 15.10 -0.16
C SER A 601 -0.89 14.91 -1.34
N LEU A 602 -0.52 13.64 -1.59
CA LEU A 602 0.29 13.24 -2.74
C LEU A 602 -0.42 12.11 -3.48
N SER A 603 -0.78 12.35 -4.73
CA SER A 603 -1.40 11.38 -5.62
C SER A 603 -0.50 11.11 -6.83
N ILE A 604 -0.24 9.83 -7.12
CA ILE A 604 0.62 9.40 -8.22
C ILE A 604 -0.15 8.38 -9.07
N ASN A 605 -0.31 8.66 -10.35
CA ASN A 605 -0.92 7.76 -11.33
C ASN A 605 0.10 7.46 -12.44
N ASN A 606 0.79 6.33 -12.31
CA ASN A 606 1.81 5.89 -13.24
C ASN A 606 1.28 4.85 -14.24
N LYS A 607 1.15 5.22 -15.52
CA LYS A 607 0.85 4.28 -16.62
C LYS A 607 2.08 3.78 -17.37
N SER A 608 3.30 4.15 -16.96
CA SER A 608 4.52 3.54 -17.51
C SER A 608 4.73 2.14 -16.95
N ALA A 609 4.60 1.14 -17.82
CA ALA A 609 4.89 -0.26 -17.49
C ALA A 609 6.39 -0.55 -17.28
N ALA A 610 7.27 0.36 -17.69
CA ALA A 610 8.71 0.28 -17.42
C ALA A 610 9.08 0.79 -16.02
N GLY A 611 8.18 1.53 -15.37
CA GLY A 611 8.31 2.00 -14.00
C GLY A 611 8.50 3.50 -13.86
N LEU A 612 8.42 3.97 -12.62
CA LEU A 612 8.57 5.36 -12.23
C LEU A 612 9.42 5.44 -10.96
N GLN A 613 10.42 6.31 -10.98
CA GLN A 613 11.17 6.70 -9.79
C GLN A 613 10.93 8.16 -9.46
N THR A 614 10.61 8.49 -8.21
CA THR A 614 10.42 9.88 -7.79
C THR A 614 11.40 10.27 -6.69
N ASN A 615 11.94 11.48 -6.76
CA ASN A 615 12.69 12.06 -5.65
C ASN A 615 11.80 13.07 -4.92
N LEU A 616 11.60 12.87 -3.62
CA LEU A 616 10.89 13.83 -2.77
C LEU A 616 11.90 14.58 -1.92
N ASP A 617 12.01 15.89 -2.12
CA ASP A 617 12.84 16.74 -1.28
C ASP A 617 11.95 17.48 -0.26
N GLY A 618 12.12 17.15 1.02
CA GLY A 618 11.39 17.76 2.14
C GLY A 618 9.86 17.56 2.14
N THR A 619 9.31 16.72 1.25
CA THR A 619 7.86 16.56 1.04
C THR A 619 7.26 15.43 1.86
N ASP A 620 8.01 14.35 2.09
CA ASP A 620 7.52 13.10 2.67
C ASP A 620 7.05 13.22 4.14
N ASN A 621 7.77 13.97 4.97
CA ASN A 621 7.48 14.05 6.41
C ASN A 621 6.08 14.58 6.77
N ILE A 622 5.39 15.26 5.85
CA ILE A 622 4.12 15.93 6.13
C ILE A 622 2.90 15.36 5.40
N VAL A 623 3.09 14.45 4.45
CA VAL A 623 1.98 13.88 3.66
C VAL A 623 1.10 13.04 4.60
N GLU A 624 -0.18 13.38 4.65
CA GLU A 624 -1.21 12.66 5.41
C GLU A 624 -1.95 11.64 4.54
N ASN A 625 -2.17 11.98 3.26
CA ASN A 625 -2.86 11.16 2.27
C ASN A 625 -1.92 10.82 1.10
N LEU A 626 -1.54 9.55 1.00
CA LEU A 626 -0.69 9.05 -0.08
C LEU A 626 -1.50 8.09 -0.96
N THR A 627 -1.65 8.42 -2.25
CA THR A 627 -2.29 7.54 -3.23
C THR A 627 -1.33 7.22 -4.36
N ILE A 628 -1.10 5.94 -4.65
CA ILE A 628 -0.23 5.50 -5.76
C ILE A 628 -0.95 4.42 -6.56
N SER A 629 -1.24 4.70 -7.83
CA SER A 629 -1.67 3.72 -8.83
C SER A 629 -0.55 3.52 -9.85
N THR A 630 -0.10 2.29 -10.10
CA THR A 630 1.04 2.03 -10.99
C THR A 630 0.88 0.80 -11.88
N ASP A 631 1.23 0.93 -13.16
CA ASP A 631 1.35 -0.19 -14.11
C ASP A 631 2.76 -0.79 -14.15
N GLY A 632 3.77 -0.07 -13.66
CA GLY A 632 5.16 -0.55 -13.55
C GLY A 632 5.65 -0.60 -12.10
N ALA A 633 6.95 -0.83 -11.92
CA ALA A 633 7.58 -0.69 -10.61
C ALA A 633 7.65 0.79 -10.21
N PHE A 634 7.12 1.12 -9.03
CA PHE A 634 7.19 2.44 -8.43
C PHE A 634 8.09 2.43 -7.19
N LYS A 635 9.00 3.40 -7.09
CA LYS A 635 9.84 3.62 -5.91
C LYS A 635 10.26 5.09 -5.75
N PHE A 636 10.63 5.46 -4.53
CA PHE A 636 11.34 6.71 -4.28
C PHE A 636 12.87 6.52 -4.44
N VAL A 637 13.63 7.59 -4.68
CA VAL A 637 15.11 7.54 -4.84
C VAL A 637 15.82 7.14 -3.54
N ALA A 638 15.41 7.75 -2.43
CA ALA A 638 15.84 7.38 -1.09
C ALA A 638 14.70 6.65 -0.37
N ASN A 639 15.01 5.94 0.72
CA ASN A 639 13.99 5.42 1.62
C ASN A 639 13.29 6.62 2.29
N ASN A 640 12.16 7.01 1.72
CA ASN A 640 11.28 8.06 2.21
C ASN A 640 10.73 7.72 3.61
N HIS A 641 10.39 8.74 4.39
CA HIS A 641 9.75 8.57 5.70
C HIS A 641 8.48 9.42 5.76
N PHE A 642 7.32 8.77 5.62
CA PHE A 642 6.03 9.46 5.67
C PHE A 642 5.52 9.55 7.12
N GLU A 643 6.15 10.38 7.95
CA GLU A 643 5.87 10.48 9.39
C GLU A 643 4.40 10.82 9.72
N LYS A 644 3.74 11.62 8.89
CA LYS A 644 2.34 12.06 9.06
C LYS A 644 1.29 11.26 8.30
N ALA A 645 1.67 10.21 7.56
CA ALA A 645 0.71 9.45 6.77
C ALA A 645 -0.35 8.79 7.65
N ASN A 646 -1.62 9.09 7.34
CA ASN A 646 -2.81 8.49 7.93
C ASN A 646 -3.42 7.49 6.94
N VAL A 647 -3.64 7.91 5.69
CA VAL A 647 -4.26 7.06 4.66
C VAL A 647 -3.27 6.83 3.52
N VAL A 648 -2.93 5.56 3.28
CA VAL A 648 -2.06 5.11 2.19
C VAL A 648 -2.86 4.15 1.30
N THR A 649 -3.15 4.56 0.07
CA THR A 649 -3.90 3.75 -0.92
C THR A 649 -3.00 3.39 -2.10
N LEU A 650 -2.81 2.10 -2.36
CA LEU A 650 -1.90 1.59 -3.39
C LEU A 650 -2.65 0.68 -4.37
N SER A 651 -2.47 0.88 -5.67
CA SER A 651 -3.14 0.06 -6.68
C SER A 651 -2.28 -0.20 -7.92
N GLY A 652 -2.66 -1.21 -8.70
CA GLY A 652 -2.13 -1.45 -10.03
C GLY A 652 -2.85 -2.60 -10.71
N ASP A 653 -2.84 -2.68 -12.04
CA ASP A 653 -3.53 -3.75 -12.78
C ASP A 653 -2.61 -4.56 -13.69
N ASN A 654 -1.46 -3.98 -14.05
CA ASN A 654 -0.48 -4.60 -14.94
C ASN A 654 0.33 -5.71 -14.23
N ALA A 655 0.83 -6.70 -14.97
CA ALA A 655 1.67 -7.76 -14.40
C ALA A 655 2.96 -7.25 -13.74
N LYS A 656 3.46 -6.09 -14.19
CA LYS A 656 4.68 -5.44 -13.67
C LYS A 656 4.41 -4.46 -12.51
N SER A 657 3.17 -4.30 -12.07
CA SER A 657 2.81 -3.37 -11.00
C SER A 657 3.47 -3.78 -9.68
N ALA A 658 4.32 -2.91 -9.15
CA ALA A 658 4.95 -3.08 -7.85
C ALA A 658 5.18 -1.74 -7.17
N VAL A 659 5.11 -1.71 -5.85
CA VAL A 659 5.36 -0.51 -5.04
C VAL A 659 6.40 -0.80 -3.97
N THR A 660 7.40 0.07 -3.84
CA THR A 660 8.37 0.08 -2.73
C THR A 660 8.33 1.44 -2.03
N LEU A 661 7.99 1.41 -0.73
CA LEU A 661 7.97 2.58 0.15
C LEU A 661 8.95 2.38 1.31
N GLY A 662 9.50 3.47 1.84
CA GLY A 662 10.18 3.48 3.12
C GLY A 662 9.21 3.38 4.32
N ASN A 663 9.52 4.08 5.41
CA ASN A 663 8.74 3.99 6.65
C ASN A 663 7.44 4.81 6.54
N ILE A 664 6.36 4.30 7.14
CA ILE A 664 5.06 4.95 7.26
C ILE A 664 4.81 5.24 8.74
N GLY A 665 4.46 6.49 9.07
CA GLY A 665 4.25 6.93 10.44
C GLY A 665 5.55 7.07 11.24
N SER A 666 5.41 7.32 12.54
CA SER A 666 6.53 7.49 13.46
C SER A 666 6.16 7.03 14.88
N ASN A 667 7.18 6.76 15.68
CA ASN A 667 7.03 6.48 17.11
C ASN A 667 6.50 7.73 17.82
N GLY A 668 5.18 7.79 18.08
CA GLY A 668 4.52 8.96 18.68
C GLY A 668 3.54 9.70 17.77
N ALA A 669 3.22 9.12 16.60
CA ALA A 669 2.18 9.60 15.70
C ALA A 669 0.90 9.98 16.46
N GLU A 670 0.18 10.97 15.95
CA GLU A 670 -1.03 11.53 16.61
C GLU A 670 -2.32 11.00 16.00
N HIS A 671 -2.21 10.04 15.09
CA HIS A 671 -3.28 9.55 14.23
C HIS A 671 -3.14 8.05 13.96
N ASP A 672 -4.25 7.43 13.55
CA ASP A 672 -4.30 6.05 13.05
C ASP A 672 -3.62 5.95 11.67
N ILE A 673 -3.14 4.76 11.32
CA ILE A 673 -2.56 4.46 10.01
C ILE A 673 -3.41 3.39 9.32
N GLN A 674 -3.87 3.71 8.12
CA GLN A 674 -4.63 2.85 7.22
C GLN A 674 -3.83 2.66 5.93
N ILE A 675 -3.43 1.42 5.64
CA ILE A 675 -2.81 1.05 4.37
C ILE A 675 -3.75 0.11 3.63
N THR A 676 -4.18 0.46 2.43
CA THR A 676 -4.96 -0.41 1.55
C THR A 676 -4.21 -0.62 0.24
N ALA A 677 -3.99 -1.86 -0.16
CA ALA A 677 -3.32 -2.19 -1.41
C ALA A 677 -4.06 -3.27 -2.21
N SER A 678 -4.16 -3.09 -3.53
CA SER A 678 -4.79 -4.06 -4.44
C SER A 678 -4.14 -4.13 -5.82
N GLY A 679 -4.15 -5.30 -6.44
CA GLY A 679 -3.74 -5.52 -7.84
C GLY A 679 -2.24 -5.40 -8.14
N LEU A 680 -1.39 -5.19 -7.11
CA LEU A 680 0.07 -5.17 -7.23
C LEU A 680 0.63 -6.58 -7.50
N LYS A 681 0.68 -6.99 -8.78
CA LYS A 681 1.00 -8.36 -9.21
C LYS A 681 2.48 -8.71 -9.06
N SER A 682 3.38 -7.73 -9.16
CA SER A 682 4.82 -7.92 -8.93
C SER A 682 5.24 -7.68 -7.48
N GLY A 683 4.36 -7.17 -6.62
CA GLY A 683 4.51 -7.16 -5.16
C GLY A 683 4.47 -5.78 -4.50
N LEU A 684 4.55 -5.80 -3.18
CA LEU A 684 4.53 -4.64 -2.30
C LEU A 684 5.64 -4.76 -1.27
N THR A 685 6.44 -3.70 -1.10
CA THR A 685 7.40 -3.57 0.00
C THR A 685 7.17 -2.25 0.71
N VAL A 686 7.00 -2.30 2.02
CA VAL A 686 6.91 -1.12 2.90
C VAL A 686 7.93 -1.30 4.01
N GLY A 687 8.58 -0.21 4.44
CA GLY A 687 9.41 -0.17 5.63
C GLY A 687 8.59 -0.41 6.91
N SER A 688 9.02 0.18 8.02
CA SER A 688 8.27 0.07 9.27
C SER A 688 6.96 0.87 9.22
N VAL A 689 5.90 0.39 9.85
CA VAL A 689 4.61 1.07 9.98
C VAL A 689 4.35 1.37 11.46
N LEU A 690 4.57 2.61 11.87
CA LEU A 690 4.68 2.96 13.29
C LEU A 690 3.65 4.03 13.67
N ALA A 691 2.74 3.72 14.61
CA ALA A 691 1.77 4.69 15.12
C ALA A 691 2.03 5.11 16.58
N VAL A 692 2.80 4.34 17.36
CA VAL A 692 2.97 4.57 18.81
C VAL A 692 4.35 4.14 19.29
N ALA A 693 5.05 5.02 20.01
CA ALA A 693 6.13 4.59 20.92
C ALA A 693 5.48 3.97 22.16
N ARG A 694 5.85 2.75 22.55
CA ARG A 694 5.26 2.05 23.70
C ARG A 694 4.98 3.04 24.85
N TYR A 695 3.76 3.01 25.40
CA TYR A 695 3.32 3.67 26.65
C TYR A 695 2.62 5.05 26.61
N ILE A 696 2.29 5.66 25.46
CA ILE A 696 1.79 7.07 25.49
C ILE A 696 0.46 7.36 24.73
N LYS A 697 0.03 6.59 23.71
CA LYS A 697 -1.16 6.93 22.86
C LYS A 697 -1.97 5.72 22.35
N GLU A 698 -3.23 5.92 21.92
CA GLU A 698 -4.22 4.88 21.54
C GLU A 698 -4.34 4.58 20.02
N ASN A 699 -3.43 5.07 19.18
CA ASN A 699 -3.59 5.01 17.72
C ASN A 699 -3.39 3.60 17.14
N ASN A 700 -4.16 3.25 16.11
CA ASN A 700 -4.20 1.92 15.47
C ASN A 700 -3.44 1.89 14.14
N VAL A 701 -3.01 0.70 13.76
CA VAL A 701 -2.48 0.40 12.42
C VAL A 701 -3.36 -0.67 11.79
N ASN A 702 -3.91 -0.40 10.63
CA ASN A 702 -4.69 -1.35 9.86
C ASN A 702 -4.14 -1.43 8.44
N VAL A 703 -3.77 -2.63 8.02
CA VAL A 703 -3.14 -2.91 6.74
C VAL A 703 -3.96 -3.96 6.01
N ASP A 704 -4.67 -3.55 4.97
CA ASP A 704 -5.39 -4.45 4.08
C ASP A 704 -4.67 -4.55 2.75
N VAL A 705 -3.97 -5.66 2.55
CA VAL A 705 -3.25 -6.03 1.33
C VAL A 705 -3.87 -7.26 0.68
N SER A 706 -5.12 -7.57 1.01
CA SER A 706 -5.80 -8.76 0.51
C SER A 706 -6.11 -8.70 -1.00
N GLY A 707 -6.05 -7.51 -1.60
CA GLY A 707 -6.11 -7.37 -3.06
C GLY A 707 -4.76 -7.60 -3.76
N VAL A 708 -3.64 -7.73 -3.04
CA VAL A 708 -2.30 -7.89 -3.61
C VAL A 708 -2.03 -9.36 -3.90
N THR A 709 -1.76 -9.71 -5.16
CA THR A 709 -1.42 -11.08 -5.58
C THR A 709 0.08 -11.34 -5.68
N GLY A 710 0.92 -10.30 -5.68
CA GLY A 710 2.36 -10.41 -5.60
C GLY A 710 2.88 -10.76 -4.20
N ARG A 711 4.21 -10.70 -4.01
CA ARG A 711 4.84 -10.85 -2.70
C ARG A 711 4.61 -9.59 -1.85
N VAL A 712 4.28 -9.74 -0.57
CA VAL A 712 4.15 -8.64 0.38
C VAL A 712 5.25 -8.72 1.43
N ALA A 713 5.96 -7.61 1.63
CA ALA A 713 6.93 -7.43 2.71
C ALA A 713 6.65 -6.12 3.46
N LEU A 714 6.36 -6.23 4.75
CA LEU A 714 6.13 -5.11 5.66
C LEU A 714 7.18 -5.16 6.77
N GLY A 715 7.76 -4.01 7.13
CA GLY A 715 8.73 -3.91 8.22
C GLY A 715 8.10 -4.08 9.60
N ASN A 716 8.76 -3.51 10.62
CA ASN A 716 8.24 -3.56 12.00
C ASN A 716 6.95 -2.74 12.12
N MET A 717 6.01 -3.21 12.93
CA MET A 717 4.72 -2.55 13.14
C MET A 717 4.50 -2.23 14.62
N SER A 718 3.98 -1.04 14.91
CA SER A 718 3.63 -0.65 16.28
C SER A 718 2.37 0.22 16.36
N GLY A 719 1.60 0.05 17.43
CA GLY A 719 0.34 0.76 17.66
C GLY A 719 -0.38 0.29 18.93
N SER A 720 -1.56 0.82 19.18
CA SER A 720 -2.51 0.31 20.18
C SER A 720 -3.06 -1.04 19.73
N ASN A 721 -3.60 -1.08 18.52
CA ASN A 721 -3.95 -2.30 17.81
C ASN A 721 -3.27 -2.32 16.44
N VAL A 722 -2.77 -3.47 16.01
CA VAL A 722 -2.29 -3.73 14.64
C VAL A 722 -3.19 -4.80 14.02
N SER A 723 -3.70 -4.55 12.82
CA SER A 723 -4.44 -5.51 12.02
C SER A 723 -3.80 -5.62 10.64
N VAL A 724 -3.50 -6.84 10.19
CA VAL A 724 -2.98 -7.13 8.85
C VAL A 724 -3.88 -8.16 8.19
N ASN A 725 -4.49 -7.82 7.06
CA ASN A 725 -5.23 -8.73 6.19
C ASN A 725 -4.46 -8.91 4.88
N ALA A 726 -3.89 -10.09 4.65
CA ALA A 726 -3.04 -10.41 3.49
C ALA A 726 -3.53 -11.64 2.72
N ASN A 727 -4.81 -11.99 2.87
CA ASN A 727 -5.43 -13.07 2.11
C ASN A 727 -5.24 -12.83 0.60
N SER A 728 -4.81 -13.83 -0.17
CA SER A 728 -4.50 -13.75 -1.62
C SER A 728 -3.11 -13.26 -2.04
N SER A 729 -2.23 -12.86 -1.12
CA SER A 729 -0.82 -12.58 -1.45
C SER A 729 -0.05 -13.84 -1.83
N ALA A 730 0.93 -13.71 -2.73
CA ALA A 730 1.79 -14.85 -3.11
C ALA A 730 2.70 -15.30 -1.96
N SER A 731 3.14 -14.39 -1.11
CA SER A 731 3.88 -14.68 0.13
C SER A 731 3.80 -13.48 1.05
N LEU A 732 3.93 -13.68 2.36
CA LEU A 732 3.92 -12.61 3.35
C LEU A 732 5.20 -12.61 4.17
N LYS A 733 5.80 -11.44 4.34
CA LYS A 733 6.84 -11.19 5.33
C LYS A 733 6.47 -10.00 6.19
N LEU A 734 6.42 -10.18 7.50
CA LEU A 734 6.19 -9.15 8.51
C LEU A 734 7.42 -9.03 9.41
N GLY A 735 7.83 -7.80 9.71
CA GLY A 735 8.75 -7.54 10.81
C GLY A 735 8.13 -7.84 12.18
N ASN A 736 8.76 -7.34 13.24
CA ASN A 736 8.21 -7.49 14.59
C ASN A 736 6.91 -6.68 14.73
N ILE A 737 5.90 -7.26 15.37
CA ILE A 737 4.64 -6.59 15.74
C ILE A 737 4.70 -6.29 17.22
N ASP A 738 4.71 -5.02 17.59
CA ASP A 738 4.89 -4.56 18.97
C ASP A 738 3.78 -3.59 19.37
N VAL A 739 2.76 -4.11 20.04
CA VAL A 739 1.49 -3.40 20.30
C VAL A 739 1.07 -3.44 21.76
N ILE A 740 0.23 -2.48 22.14
CA ILE A 740 -0.25 -2.34 23.52
C ILE A 740 -1.41 -3.31 23.81
N ARG A 741 -2.33 -3.49 22.85
CA ARG A 741 -3.59 -4.22 23.04
C ARG A 741 -3.66 -5.44 22.13
N THR A 742 -3.99 -5.26 20.85
CA THR A 742 -4.29 -6.41 19.98
C THR A 742 -3.43 -6.43 18.72
N ALA A 743 -2.82 -7.58 18.43
CA ALA A 743 -2.20 -7.88 17.14
C ALA A 743 -3.09 -8.89 16.41
N THR A 744 -3.59 -8.54 15.23
CA THR A 744 -4.38 -9.42 14.38
C THR A 744 -3.68 -9.60 13.04
N VAL A 745 -3.42 -10.84 12.64
CA VAL A 745 -2.87 -11.19 11.32
C VAL A 745 -3.78 -12.22 10.68
N ASN A 746 -4.40 -11.87 9.57
CA ASN A 746 -5.21 -12.75 8.74
C ASN A 746 -4.49 -12.98 7.41
N ALA A 747 -3.79 -14.10 7.31
CA ALA A 747 -3.01 -14.53 6.16
C ALA A 747 -3.40 -15.97 5.77
N GLY A 748 -4.66 -16.32 6.01
CA GLY A 748 -5.16 -17.68 5.82
C GLY A 748 -5.12 -18.13 4.37
N ALA A 749 -5.31 -17.26 3.39
CA ALA A 749 -5.39 -17.65 1.96
C ALA A 749 -4.11 -17.28 1.17
N ILE A 750 -2.92 -17.68 1.67
CA ILE A 750 -1.63 -17.44 1.00
C ILE A 750 -1.05 -18.74 0.44
N ASP A 751 -0.71 -18.73 -0.85
CA ASP A 751 -0.17 -19.92 -1.53
C ASP A 751 1.32 -20.17 -1.21
N GLY A 752 2.11 -19.11 -0.97
CA GLY A 752 3.53 -19.21 -0.67
C GLY A 752 3.86 -19.12 0.82
N ALA A 753 5.12 -18.78 1.12
CA ALA A 753 5.62 -18.74 2.49
C ALA A 753 5.05 -17.55 3.28
N VAL A 754 4.87 -17.75 4.59
CA VAL A 754 4.52 -16.73 5.57
C VAL A 754 5.65 -16.66 6.60
N ASP A 755 6.23 -15.47 6.78
CA ASP A 755 7.31 -15.16 7.72
C ASP A 755 6.86 -14.00 8.62
N ILE A 756 6.68 -14.25 9.92
CA ILE A 756 6.25 -13.27 10.91
C ILE A 756 7.32 -13.18 12.00
N GLY A 757 7.82 -11.96 12.23
CA GLY A 757 8.73 -11.64 13.33
C GLY A 757 8.12 -11.88 14.72
N ASP A 758 8.77 -11.36 15.76
CA ASP A 758 8.23 -11.47 17.11
C ASP A 758 6.93 -10.66 17.22
N VAL A 759 5.93 -11.22 17.93
CA VAL A 759 4.65 -10.57 18.23
C VAL A 759 4.56 -10.30 19.73
N TYR A 760 4.50 -9.03 20.11
CA TYR A 760 4.28 -8.57 21.48
C TYR A 760 2.93 -7.86 21.55
N ALA A 761 1.98 -8.41 22.31
CA ALA A 761 0.64 -7.84 22.45
C ALA A 761 0.04 -8.18 23.83
N LYS A 762 -1.13 -7.63 24.15
CA LYS A 762 -1.98 -8.19 25.21
C LYS A 762 -2.83 -9.34 24.67
N THR A 763 -3.31 -9.22 23.43
CA THR A 763 -4.05 -10.24 22.69
C THR A 763 -3.44 -10.42 21.30
N ALA A 764 -3.14 -11.64 20.88
CA ALA A 764 -2.63 -11.97 19.55
C ALA A 764 -3.59 -12.92 18.83
N ASN A 765 -4.10 -12.53 17.68
CA ASN A 765 -5.00 -13.31 16.82
C ASN A 765 -4.30 -13.55 15.47
N ILE A 766 -3.77 -14.74 15.25
CA ILE A 766 -2.99 -15.10 14.07
C ILE A 766 -3.74 -16.21 13.33
N ASP A 767 -4.22 -15.94 12.11
CA ASP A 767 -4.91 -16.91 11.25
C ASP A 767 -4.13 -17.18 9.97
N LEU A 768 -3.58 -18.38 9.88
CA LEU A 768 -2.77 -18.93 8.79
C LEU A 768 -3.42 -20.21 8.22
N SER A 769 -4.69 -20.47 8.55
CA SER A 769 -5.37 -21.78 8.43
C SER A 769 -5.32 -22.46 7.05
N LYS A 770 -5.27 -21.69 5.96
CA LYS A 770 -5.23 -22.22 4.58
C LYS A 770 -3.92 -21.90 3.86
N THR A 771 -2.87 -21.52 4.60
CA THR A 771 -1.55 -21.24 4.03
C THR A 771 -0.97 -22.53 3.46
N LEU A 772 -0.56 -22.52 2.19
CA LEU A 772 -0.01 -23.70 1.50
C LEU A 772 1.52 -23.81 1.59
N GLY A 773 2.21 -22.67 1.66
CA GLY A 773 3.67 -22.60 1.80
C GLY A 773 4.15 -22.74 3.24
N ASN A 774 5.47 -22.65 3.43
CA ASN A 774 6.08 -22.77 4.76
C ASN A 774 5.66 -21.63 5.68
N VAL A 775 5.39 -21.95 6.94
CA VAL A 775 5.04 -20.99 7.98
C VAL A 775 6.22 -20.83 8.93
N TYR A 776 6.72 -19.60 9.07
CA TYR A 776 7.74 -19.21 10.03
C TYR A 776 7.15 -18.12 10.91
N VAL A 777 6.96 -18.43 12.19
CA VAL A 777 6.55 -17.46 13.21
C VAL A 777 7.56 -17.56 14.34
N ASN A 778 8.12 -16.42 14.75
CA ASN A 778 9.08 -16.38 15.85
C ASN A 778 8.35 -16.54 17.21
N ASN A 779 8.51 -15.60 18.13
CA ASN A 779 7.87 -15.68 19.44
C ASN A 779 6.56 -14.89 19.46
N ILE A 780 5.49 -15.48 20.01
CA ILE A 780 4.25 -14.75 20.31
C ILE A 780 4.15 -14.57 21.82
N THR A 781 4.26 -13.32 22.30
CA THR A 781 4.10 -12.96 23.71
C THR A 781 2.80 -12.18 23.91
N ALA A 782 1.78 -12.79 24.54
CA ALA A 782 0.51 -12.15 24.86
C ALA A 782 -0.23 -12.82 26.02
N ASP A 783 -1.16 -12.13 26.68
CA ASP A 783 -2.01 -12.73 27.72
C ASP A 783 -3.11 -13.62 27.10
N THR A 784 -3.50 -13.35 25.87
CA THR A 784 -4.45 -14.16 25.10
C THR A 784 -3.93 -14.38 23.70
N ILE A 785 -3.78 -15.63 23.28
CA ILE A 785 -3.31 -16.03 21.96
C ILE A 785 -4.38 -16.88 21.29
N SER A 786 -4.73 -16.55 20.06
CA SER A 786 -5.51 -17.39 19.15
C SER A 786 -4.67 -17.60 17.90
N TYR A 787 -4.06 -18.78 17.78
CA TYR A 787 -3.21 -19.17 16.66
C TYR A 787 -3.90 -20.27 15.86
N ASN A 788 -4.35 -19.95 14.64
CA ASN A 788 -4.83 -20.93 13.67
C ASN A 788 -3.70 -21.18 12.66
N GLY A 789 -2.91 -22.22 12.88
CA GLY A 789 -1.79 -22.62 12.04
C GLY A 789 -2.19 -23.17 10.67
N SER A 790 -1.22 -23.36 9.78
CA SER A 790 -1.45 -24.05 8.50
C SER A 790 -1.94 -25.47 8.76
N THR A 791 -2.97 -25.88 8.04
CA THR A 791 -3.48 -27.27 8.08
C THR A 791 -2.53 -28.26 7.40
N LEU A 792 -1.63 -27.82 6.51
CA LEU A 792 -0.82 -28.70 5.65
C LEU A 792 0.67 -28.73 6.02
N LYS A 793 1.17 -27.74 6.75
CA LYS A 793 2.60 -27.54 7.03
C LYS A 793 2.83 -27.37 8.52
N SER A 794 3.99 -27.83 8.98
CA SER A 794 4.45 -27.64 10.36
C SER A 794 4.43 -26.16 10.73
N ASN A 795 3.97 -25.84 11.93
CA ASN A 795 3.81 -24.48 12.41
C ASN A 795 5.03 -24.00 13.21
N GLY A 796 5.41 -22.73 13.01
CA GLY A 796 6.52 -22.10 13.74
C GLY A 796 7.90 -22.30 13.12
N HIS A 797 8.93 -21.80 13.79
CA HIS A 797 10.30 -21.85 13.28
C HIS A 797 10.85 -23.28 13.41
N HIS A 798 11.05 -23.96 12.27
CA HIS A 798 11.48 -25.37 12.22
C HIS A 798 10.51 -26.35 12.92
N GLY A 799 9.21 -26.03 12.93
CA GLY A 799 8.18 -26.85 13.60
C GLY A 799 8.01 -26.55 15.09
N GLU A 800 8.74 -25.57 15.64
CA GLU A 800 8.57 -25.09 17.01
C GLU A 800 7.81 -23.76 17.05
N LEU A 801 6.66 -23.73 17.74
CA LEU A 801 5.85 -22.55 17.99
C LEU A 801 6.01 -22.09 19.44
N ASN A 802 6.69 -20.95 19.64
CA ASN A 802 6.93 -20.38 20.96
C ASN A 802 5.83 -19.39 21.35
N LEU A 803 5.04 -19.77 22.36
CA LEU A 803 3.96 -18.97 22.94
C LEU A 803 4.34 -18.57 24.37
N ALA A 804 4.34 -17.29 24.67
CA ALA A 804 4.66 -16.78 26.00
C ALA A 804 3.53 -15.90 26.55
N SER A 805 3.30 -15.96 27.86
CA SER A 805 2.42 -14.99 28.49
C SER A 805 3.09 -13.63 28.60
N ALA A 806 2.30 -12.57 28.48
CA ALA A 806 2.77 -11.25 28.87
C ALA A 806 2.70 -11.12 30.41
N LYS A 807 2.51 -9.92 30.94
CA LYS A 807 2.51 -9.67 32.40
C LYS A 807 1.15 -9.92 33.06
N GLY A 808 0.19 -10.53 32.35
CA GLY A 808 -1.14 -10.81 32.87
C GLY A 808 -1.18 -11.97 33.86
N LYS A 809 -2.20 -11.94 34.72
CA LYS A 809 -2.52 -13.00 35.69
C LYS A 809 -3.06 -14.25 35.01
N ALA A 810 -3.79 -14.11 33.92
CA ALA A 810 -4.33 -15.24 33.16
C ALA A 810 -3.70 -15.28 31.77
N PHE A 811 -3.18 -16.44 31.38
CA PHE A 811 -2.67 -16.73 30.05
C PHE A 811 -3.58 -17.74 29.37
N THR A 812 -4.14 -17.39 28.22
CA THR A 812 -4.96 -18.30 27.41
C THR A 812 -4.36 -18.43 26.01
N ALA A 813 -4.22 -19.65 25.52
CA ALA A 813 -3.78 -19.94 24.15
C ALA A 813 -4.74 -20.94 23.49
N VAL A 814 -5.37 -20.53 22.39
CA VAL A 814 -6.08 -21.44 21.48
C VAL A 814 -5.16 -21.71 20.31
N VAL A 815 -4.78 -22.97 20.08
CA VAL A 815 -3.82 -23.36 19.05
C VAL A 815 -4.41 -24.44 18.16
N ASN A 816 -4.56 -24.14 16.88
CA ASN A 816 -4.92 -25.13 15.87
C ASN A 816 -3.69 -25.43 15.00
N GLY A 817 -3.31 -26.71 14.93
CA GLY A 817 -2.11 -27.20 14.28
C GLY A 817 -2.35 -27.69 12.85
N SER A 818 -1.50 -28.62 12.42
CA SER A 818 -1.41 -29.14 11.05
C SER A 818 -1.61 -30.65 11.00
N LEU A 819 -1.72 -31.21 9.80
CA LEU A 819 -1.64 -32.67 9.57
C LEU A 819 -0.22 -33.24 9.76
N THR A 820 0.77 -32.39 10.06
CA THR A 820 2.17 -32.76 10.29
C THR A 820 2.53 -32.56 11.77
N ASN A 821 3.74 -32.98 12.18
CA ASN A 821 4.14 -32.83 13.57
C ASN A 821 4.31 -31.35 13.95
N ASP A 822 3.63 -30.91 14.99
CA ASP A 822 3.77 -29.59 15.58
C ASP A 822 4.38 -29.68 16.99
N HIS A 823 5.33 -28.78 17.30
CA HIS A 823 5.88 -28.64 18.65
C HIS A 823 5.52 -27.29 19.25
N ILE A 824 4.61 -27.28 20.21
CA ILE A 824 4.17 -26.06 20.90
C ILE A 824 4.91 -25.91 22.21
N ILE A 825 5.57 -24.76 22.38
CA ILE A 825 6.26 -24.40 23.62
C ILE A 825 5.53 -23.23 24.27
N VAL A 826 4.90 -23.49 25.41
CA VAL A 826 4.21 -22.48 26.23
C VAL A 826 5.10 -22.07 27.41
N LYS A 827 5.33 -20.77 27.58
CA LYS A 827 6.12 -20.20 28.69
C LYS A 827 5.34 -19.11 29.42
N ALA A 828 5.00 -19.34 30.68
CA ALA A 828 4.39 -18.33 31.53
C ALA A 828 5.44 -17.38 32.13
N SER A 829 5.08 -16.10 32.27
CA SER A 829 5.83 -15.11 33.02
C SER A 829 5.66 -15.30 34.53
N ASP A 830 6.57 -14.72 35.31
CA ASP A 830 6.54 -14.78 36.78
C ASP A 830 5.22 -14.27 37.39
N ALA A 831 4.46 -13.43 36.68
CA ALA A 831 3.21 -12.84 37.14
C ALA A 831 1.96 -13.70 36.84
N THR A 832 2.08 -14.70 35.98
CA THR A 832 0.94 -15.50 35.51
C THR A 832 0.50 -16.51 36.57
N GLU A 833 -0.76 -16.40 36.97
CA GLU A 833 -1.45 -17.23 37.97
C GLU A 833 -2.11 -18.45 37.32
N SER A 834 -2.74 -18.30 36.16
CA SER A 834 -3.44 -19.40 35.47
C SER A 834 -3.03 -19.52 34.00
N ILE A 835 -2.77 -20.74 33.54
CA ILE A 835 -2.49 -21.09 32.14
C ILE A 835 -3.66 -21.92 31.60
N LYS A 836 -4.25 -21.53 30.47
CA LYS A 836 -5.22 -22.32 29.73
C LYS A 836 -4.75 -22.52 28.28
N VAL A 837 -4.62 -23.77 27.83
CA VAL A 837 -4.32 -24.10 26.43
C VAL A 837 -5.45 -24.96 25.85
N SER A 838 -5.92 -24.66 24.65
CA SER A 838 -6.97 -25.43 23.98
C SER A 838 -6.80 -25.39 22.46
N GLY A 839 -7.64 -26.11 21.72
CA GLY A 839 -7.63 -26.14 20.25
C GLY A 839 -7.50 -27.55 19.68
N ASN A 840 -7.05 -27.68 18.44
CA ASN A 840 -6.90 -28.96 17.75
C ASN A 840 -5.60 -29.04 16.95
N LEU A 841 -4.70 -29.95 17.33
CA LEU A 841 -3.43 -30.22 16.65
C LEU A 841 -3.54 -31.31 15.58
N ASP A 842 -4.75 -31.86 15.37
CA ASP A 842 -5.07 -32.80 14.31
C ASP A 842 -4.37 -34.18 14.48
N ILE A 843 -3.92 -34.81 13.38
CA ILE A 843 -3.41 -36.20 13.35
C ILE A 843 -1.88 -36.33 13.46
N GLY A 844 -1.14 -35.24 13.60
CA GLY A 844 0.32 -35.24 13.72
C GLY A 844 0.84 -36.01 14.94
N ASN A 845 2.16 -36.29 14.96
CA ASN A 845 2.85 -36.67 16.19
C ASN A 845 3.32 -35.40 16.89
N ASP A 846 2.41 -34.80 17.65
CA ASP A 846 2.57 -33.48 18.21
C ASP A 846 3.25 -33.53 19.57
N MET A 847 3.93 -32.44 19.90
CA MET A 847 4.56 -32.23 21.20
C MET A 847 4.06 -30.93 21.83
N ALA A 848 3.73 -30.97 23.12
CA ALA A 848 3.45 -29.77 23.90
C ALA A 848 4.41 -29.69 25.10
N THR A 849 5.07 -28.54 25.26
CA THR A 849 5.92 -28.25 26.42
C THR A 849 5.40 -27.01 27.13
N ILE A 850 4.84 -27.18 28.33
CA ILE A 850 4.34 -26.07 29.14
C ILE A 850 5.32 -25.78 30.28
N ARG A 851 5.73 -24.52 30.42
CA ARG A 851 6.58 -24.05 31.53
C ARG A 851 5.84 -22.99 32.33
N SER A 852 5.67 -23.26 33.61
CA SER A 852 5.08 -22.35 34.59
C SER A 852 5.96 -21.12 34.87
N GLY A 853 5.32 -20.07 35.39
CA GLY A 853 5.98 -18.95 36.05
C GLY A 853 5.83 -19.06 37.58
N LYS A 854 6.44 -18.13 38.31
CA LYS A 854 6.43 -18.12 39.79
C LYS A 854 5.06 -18.21 40.42
N LYS A 855 4.12 -17.40 39.96
CA LYS A 855 2.76 -17.34 40.55
C LYS A 855 1.79 -18.37 40.01
N THR A 856 2.22 -19.28 39.14
CA THR A 856 1.30 -20.20 38.48
C THR A 856 0.72 -21.18 39.50
N ASN A 857 -0.59 -21.10 39.72
CA ASN A 857 -1.37 -21.96 40.60
C ASN A 857 -2.39 -22.82 39.84
N SER A 858 -2.59 -22.59 38.54
CA SER A 858 -3.49 -23.41 37.74
C SER A 858 -3.00 -23.59 36.30
N ILE A 859 -3.08 -24.82 35.80
CA ILE A 859 -2.82 -25.19 34.39
C ILE A 859 -4.00 -26.03 33.90
N ASN A 860 -4.64 -25.60 32.82
CA ASN A 860 -5.75 -26.33 32.19
C ASN A 860 -5.51 -26.49 30.69
N ILE A 861 -5.32 -27.72 30.25
CA ILE A 861 -5.12 -28.09 28.85
C ILE A 861 -6.14 -29.14 28.36
N SER A 862 -7.16 -29.44 29.17
CA SER A 862 -8.18 -30.46 28.90
C SER A 862 -9.02 -30.23 27.63
N GLU A 863 -9.01 -29.01 27.09
CA GLU A 863 -9.73 -28.65 25.86
C GLU A 863 -8.82 -28.71 24.62
N LEU A 864 -7.55 -29.09 24.76
CA LEU A 864 -6.67 -29.38 23.63
C LEU A 864 -7.03 -30.75 23.05
N LYS A 865 -7.01 -30.87 21.72
CA LYS A 865 -7.31 -32.10 20.98
C LYS A 865 -6.15 -32.44 20.07
N ALA A 866 -5.80 -33.71 19.97
CA ALA A 866 -4.80 -34.25 19.08
C ALA A 866 -5.06 -35.75 18.91
N THR A 867 -4.48 -36.39 17.89
CA THR A 867 -4.51 -37.86 17.77
C THR A 867 -3.35 -38.48 18.54
N ASN A 868 -2.14 -37.93 18.38
CA ASN A 868 -0.95 -38.34 19.09
C ASN A 868 -0.27 -37.10 19.67
N LEU A 869 -0.48 -36.83 20.96
CA LEU A 869 0.19 -35.76 21.68
C LEU A 869 1.06 -36.34 22.79
N PHE A 870 2.33 -35.94 22.80
CA PHE A 870 3.20 -36.10 23.96
C PHE A 870 3.38 -34.75 24.66
N GLU A 871 2.96 -34.69 25.91
CA GLU A 871 3.00 -33.47 26.71
C GLU A 871 4.04 -33.57 27.83
N THR A 872 4.73 -32.46 28.08
CA THR A 872 5.48 -32.28 29.34
C THR A 872 5.20 -30.91 29.95
N ILE A 873 4.80 -30.91 31.21
CA ILE A 873 4.55 -29.73 32.03
C ILE A 873 5.67 -29.60 33.05
N TYR A 874 6.35 -28.46 33.05
CA TYR A 874 7.37 -28.10 34.02
C TYR A 874 6.84 -27.03 34.98
N LEU A 875 6.70 -27.43 36.25
CA LEU A 875 6.32 -26.59 37.38
C LEU A 875 7.55 -26.02 38.13
N ASP A 876 8.75 -26.14 37.55
CA ASP A 876 10.07 -25.86 38.16
C ASP A 876 10.31 -24.42 38.66
N ASN A 877 9.45 -23.48 38.29
CA ASN A 877 9.57 -22.07 38.69
C ASN A 877 8.54 -21.64 39.74
N THR A 878 7.58 -22.50 40.08
CA THR A 878 6.43 -22.13 40.91
C THR A 878 6.82 -21.88 42.37
N THR A 879 6.31 -20.80 42.94
CA THR A 879 6.38 -20.46 44.37
C THR A 879 5.02 -20.63 45.07
N GLU A 880 4.00 -21.06 44.34
CA GLU A 880 2.66 -21.29 44.87
C GLU A 880 2.58 -22.68 45.51
N SER A 881 2.05 -22.72 46.72
CA SER A 881 1.93 -23.96 47.50
C SER A 881 0.82 -24.88 47.01
N ASN A 882 -0.16 -24.34 46.29
CA ASN A 882 -1.29 -25.08 45.75
C ASN A 882 -1.33 -24.90 44.24
N VAL A 883 -1.12 -25.99 43.49
CA VAL A 883 -1.18 -25.99 42.03
C VAL A 883 -2.25 -26.98 41.56
N ALA A 884 -3.15 -26.52 40.71
CA ALA A 884 -4.19 -27.35 40.10
C ALA A 884 -3.87 -27.62 38.63
N VAL A 885 -3.83 -28.89 38.22
CA VAL A 885 -3.63 -29.31 36.82
C VAL A 885 -4.89 -29.97 36.28
N LYS A 886 -5.29 -29.64 35.04
CA LYS A 886 -6.41 -30.28 34.36
C LYS A 886 -6.01 -30.66 32.94
N LEU A 887 -5.74 -31.94 32.73
CA LEU A 887 -5.12 -32.46 31.53
C LEU A 887 -6.13 -33.08 30.55
N GLY A 888 -5.69 -33.29 29.31
CA GLY A 888 -6.48 -33.95 28.27
C GLY A 888 -6.32 -35.48 28.30
N ASN A 889 -6.94 -36.16 27.34
CA ASN A 889 -6.83 -37.62 27.19
C ASN A 889 -5.60 -38.02 26.35
N PHE A 890 -4.41 -37.58 26.77
CA PHE A 890 -3.14 -37.85 26.10
C PHE A 890 -2.06 -38.24 27.09
N ILE A 891 -0.92 -38.73 26.59
CA ILE A 891 0.23 -39.07 27.44
C ILE A 891 0.88 -37.78 27.92
N SER A 892 0.85 -37.58 29.23
CA SER A 892 1.26 -36.34 29.87
C SER A 892 2.27 -36.60 30.99
N ASN A 893 3.34 -35.80 31.02
CA ASN A 893 4.32 -35.83 32.10
C ASN A 893 4.27 -34.51 32.87
N VAL A 894 4.00 -34.56 34.17
CA VAL A 894 4.09 -33.40 35.06
C VAL A 894 5.36 -33.50 35.88
N VAL A 895 6.26 -32.53 35.73
CA VAL A 895 7.48 -32.41 36.52
C VAL A 895 7.36 -31.18 37.41
N TRP A 896 7.38 -31.37 38.73
CA TRP A 896 7.34 -30.30 39.72
C TRP A 896 8.59 -30.30 40.58
N LYS A 897 9.57 -29.49 40.18
CA LYS A 897 10.68 -29.15 41.07
C LYS A 897 10.25 -28.06 42.03
N LEU A 898 10.07 -28.42 43.30
CA LEU A 898 9.58 -27.52 44.33
C LEU A 898 10.59 -26.41 44.61
N ASP A 899 10.12 -25.16 44.68
CA ASP A 899 10.97 -24.03 45.04
C ASP A 899 11.38 -24.07 46.52
N SER A 900 12.56 -23.50 46.80
CA SER A 900 13.13 -23.44 48.16
C SER A 900 12.29 -22.65 49.18
N SER A 901 11.37 -21.80 48.72
CA SER A 901 10.48 -21.01 49.56
C SER A 901 9.23 -21.75 50.06
N LEU A 902 8.92 -22.92 49.51
CA LEU A 902 7.71 -23.67 49.85
C LEU A 902 7.85 -24.34 51.22
N THR A 903 6.78 -24.19 52.03
CA THR A 903 6.60 -24.90 53.31
C THR A 903 5.56 -26.01 53.22
N THR A 904 4.63 -25.93 52.26
CA THR A 904 3.71 -27.01 51.91
C THR A 904 3.60 -27.09 50.38
N ALA A 905 3.30 -28.28 49.85
CA ALA A 905 3.07 -28.48 48.41
C ALA A 905 1.83 -29.35 48.18
N LYS A 906 0.85 -28.82 47.45
CA LYS A 906 -0.38 -29.54 47.08
C LYS A 906 -0.56 -29.51 45.57
N LEU A 907 -0.61 -30.69 44.94
CA LEU A 907 -1.00 -30.87 43.54
C LEU A 907 -2.42 -31.43 43.50
N SER A 908 -3.32 -30.81 42.74
CA SER A 908 -4.72 -31.22 42.65
C SER A 908 -5.23 -31.18 41.21
N GLY A 909 -6.39 -31.78 40.95
CA GLY A 909 -7.08 -31.68 39.67
C GLY A 909 -7.25 -33.02 38.97
N ASP A 910 -7.01 -33.08 37.67
CA ASP A 910 -7.32 -34.26 36.84
C ASP A 910 -6.21 -34.49 35.80
N MET A 911 -5.54 -35.62 35.89
CA MET A 911 -4.49 -36.07 34.97
C MET A 911 -5.06 -36.67 33.67
N GLY A 912 -6.37 -36.84 33.55
CA GLY A 912 -7.02 -37.47 32.41
C GLY A 912 -6.92 -39.00 32.43
N THR A 913 -7.28 -39.63 31.31
CA THR A 913 -7.36 -41.11 31.19
C THR A 913 -6.18 -41.73 30.44
N GLY A 914 -5.03 -41.05 30.39
CA GLY A 914 -3.83 -41.54 29.71
C GLY A 914 -3.12 -42.60 30.55
N SER A 915 -3.14 -43.86 30.13
CA SER A 915 -2.56 -44.97 30.90
C SER A 915 -1.04 -44.89 31.15
N GLN A 916 -0.35 -43.94 30.52
CA GLN A 916 1.09 -43.69 30.66
C GLN A 916 1.39 -42.29 31.23
N ASN A 917 0.40 -41.61 31.81
CA ASN A 917 0.65 -40.34 32.46
C ASN A 917 1.62 -40.50 33.64
N THR A 918 2.50 -39.52 33.83
CA THR A 918 3.45 -39.53 34.94
C THR A 918 3.45 -38.20 35.69
N VAL A 919 3.69 -38.27 37.00
CA VAL A 919 3.87 -37.12 37.88
C VAL A 919 5.16 -37.31 38.64
N MET A 920 6.09 -36.35 38.54
CA MET A 920 7.33 -36.34 39.30
C MET A 920 7.35 -35.09 40.18
N ILE A 921 7.42 -35.27 41.49
CA ILE A 921 7.61 -34.18 42.45
C ILE A 921 9.02 -34.30 43.00
N ASP A 922 9.85 -33.30 42.70
CA ASP A 922 11.23 -33.22 43.17
C ASP A 922 11.33 -32.18 44.28
N THR A 923 11.62 -32.65 45.49
CA THR A 923 11.68 -31.84 46.71
C THR A 923 13.11 -31.35 47.03
N SER A 924 14.10 -31.65 46.19
CA SER A 924 15.54 -31.47 46.47
C SER A 924 15.93 -30.05 46.91
N LYS A 925 15.20 -29.02 46.47
CA LYS A 925 15.43 -27.62 46.83
C LYS A 925 14.59 -27.13 48.03
N ALA A 926 13.50 -27.82 48.37
CA ALA A 926 12.48 -27.38 49.34
C ALA A 926 12.80 -27.86 50.78
N LYS A 927 13.86 -27.31 51.37
CA LYS A 927 14.37 -27.73 52.69
C LYS A 927 13.34 -27.61 53.84
N TYR A 928 12.46 -26.61 53.79
CA TYR A 928 11.52 -26.29 54.88
C TYR A 928 10.11 -26.88 54.65
N LEU A 929 9.98 -27.81 53.71
CA LEU A 929 8.71 -28.45 53.40
C LEU A 929 8.25 -29.30 54.59
N THR A 930 6.99 -29.14 55.01
CA THR A 930 6.37 -29.88 56.12
C THR A 930 5.31 -30.87 55.64
N ALA A 931 4.71 -30.65 54.47
CA ALA A 931 3.67 -31.52 53.92
C ALA A 931 3.66 -31.54 52.39
N ILE A 932 3.35 -32.72 51.82
CA ILE A 932 3.09 -32.93 50.39
C ILE A 932 1.71 -33.59 50.25
N ASP A 933 0.87 -33.07 49.37
CA ASP A 933 -0.50 -33.56 49.17
C ASP A 933 -0.84 -33.69 47.69
N ILE A 934 -1.07 -34.92 47.22
CA ILE A 934 -1.62 -35.20 45.88
C ILE A 934 -2.97 -35.92 45.94
N SER A 935 -3.66 -35.90 47.08
CA SER A 935 -4.91 -36.66 47.30
C SER A 935 -6.09 -36.23 46.45
N GLU A 936 -6.12 -34.95 46.06
CA GLU A 936 -7.14 -34.38 45.18
C GLU A 936 -6.78 -34.49 43.69
N LEU A 937 -5.75 -35.25 43.33
CA LEU A 937 -5.37 -35.52 41.95
C LEU A 937 -6.08 -36.76 41.44
N ALA A 938 -7.00 -36.59 40.49
CA ALA A 938 -7.75 -37.66 39.85
C ALA A 938 -7.12 -38.08 38.50
N GLY A 939 -7.60 -39.19 37.94
CA GLY A 939 -7.18 -39.72 36.63
C GLY A 939 -6.42 -41.04 36.74
N GLU A 940 -5.82 -41.49 35.64
CA GLU A 940 -4.89 -42.62 35.60
C GLU A 940 -3.46 -42.08 35.39
N PHE A 941 -2.54 -42.36 36.32
CA PHE A 941 -1.13 -41.95 36.24
C PHE A 941 -0.24 -42.76 37.20
N ASN A 942 1.07 -42.71 36.98
CA ASN A 942 2.07 -43.14 37.95
C ASN A 942 2.74 -41.89 38.55
N SER A 943 2.93 -41.83 39.87
CA SER A 943 3.65 -40.73 40.49
C SER A 943 4.91 -41.16 41.23
N ILE A 944 5.92 -40.30 41.22
CA ILE A 944 7.08 -40.38 42.09
C ILE A 944 7.22 -39.07 42.85
N ILE A 945 7.12 -39.18 44.18
CA ILE A 945 7.46 -38.11 45.11
C ILE A 945 8.88 -38.36 45.58
N MET A 946 9.84 -37.63 45.04
CA MET A 946 11.25 -37.75 45.42
C MET A 946 11.56 -36.87 46.62
N MET A 947 11.89 -37.49 47.74
CA MET A 947 12.36 -36.87 48.97
C MET A 947 13.88 -36.93 49.06
N ALA A 948 14.52 -35.77 49.22
CA ALA A 948 15.97 -35.69 49.42
C ALA A 948 16.32 -35.63 50.91
N GLY A 949 17.56 -35.96 51.27
CA GLY A 949 18.02 -35.94 52.67
C GLY A 949 17.94 -34.58 53.39
N ALA A 950 17.68 -33.48 52.67
CA ALA A 950 17.46 -32.17 53.26
C ALA A 950 16.02 -31.94 53.77
N ASN A 951 15.05 -32.78 53.39
CA ASN A 951 13.62 -32.59 53.69
C ASN A 951 13.23 -33.18 55.06
N THR A 952 13.98 -32.82 56.10
CA THR A 952 13.84 -33.39 57.45
C THR A 952 12.60 -32.90 58.20
N GLU A 953 11.92 -31.86 57.70
CA GLU A 953 10.77 -31.22 58.35
C GLU A 953 9.42 -31.79 57.89
N ILE A 954 9.40 -32.69 56.90
CA ILE A 954 8.15 -33.28 56.39
C ILE A 954 7.54 -34.18 57.46
N THR A 955 6.28 -33.91 57.82
CA THR A 955 5.50 -34.70 58.77
C THR A 955 4.41 -35.53 58.10
N GLU A 956 3.95 -35.09 56.92
CA GLU A 956 2.78 -35.66 56.23
C GLU A 956 3.02 -35.77 54.71
N VAL A 957 2.68 -36.93 54.13
CA VAL A 957 2.63 -37.15 52.67
C VAL A 957 1.34 -37.86 52.30
N LYS A 958 0.52 -37.25 51.42
CA LYS A 958 -0.72 -37.84 50.92
C LYS A 958 -0.62 -38.27 49.47
N GLY A 959 -0.96 -39.52 49.20
CA GLY A 959 -1.12 -40.08 47.86
C GLY A 959 -2.51 -39.83 47.28
N SER A 960 -2.70 -40.20 46.02
CA SER A 960 -3.91 -40.09 45.22
C SER A 960 -4.71 -41.40 45.22
N GLU A 961 -6.05 -41.31 45.11
CA GLU A 961 -6.91 -42.51 45.20
C GLU A 961 -6.77 -43.51 44.04
N LYS A 962 -6.23 -43.07 42.89
CA LYS A 962 -6.24 -43.83 41.62
C LYS A 962 -4.89 -43.90 40.90
N GLY A 963 -3.90 -43.15 41.38
CA GLY A 963 -2.53 -43.25 40.89
C GLY A 963 -1.85 -44.50 41.42
N ASN A 964 -0.74 -44.87 40.79
CA ASN A 964 0.27 -45.72 41.42
C ASN A 964 1.36 -44.79 41.97
N ASP A 965 1.27 -44.52 43.27
CA ASP A 965 2.05 -43.48 43.93
C ASP A 965 3.23 -44.06 44.69
N ILE A 966 4.42 -43.67 44.24
CA ILE A 966 5.69 -44.11 44.82
C ILE A 966 6.32 -42.94 45.58
N LEU A 967 6.53 -43.13 46.88
CA LEU A 967 7.36 -42.22 47.67
C LEU A 967 8.82 -42.68 47.61
N TYR A 968 9.68 -41.92 46.94
CA TYR A 968 11.09 -42.26 46.76
C TYR A 968 12.00 -41.48 47.71
N PHE A 969 12.67 -42.17 48.62
CA PHE A 969 13.70 -41.60 49.48
C PHE A 969 15.07 -41.67 48.81
N ASN A 970 15.64 -40.50 48.50
CA ASN A 970 16.93 -40.34 47.85
C ASN A 970 18.02 -39.94 48.86
N ALA A 971 18.96 -40.85 49.12
CA ALA A 971 20.08 -40.68 50.06
C ALA A 971 21.47 -40.70 49.37
N ILE A 972 21.60 -40.12 48.18
CA ILE A 972 22.87 -40.10 47.43
C ILE A 972 23.97 -39.27 48.13
N ASN A 973 23.62 -38.11 48.73
CA ASN A 973 24.61 -37.11 49.14
C ASN A 973 24.92 -37.07 50.65
N SER A 974 24.00 -37.54 51.51
CA SER A 974 24.15 -37.59 52.97
C SER A 974 23.12 -38.55 53.56
N GLY A 975 23.31 -38.99 54.81
CA GLY A 975 22.24 -39.70 55.53
C GLY A 975 20.97 -38.85 55.57
N ALA A 976 19.84 -39.45 55.22
CA ALA A 976 18.54 -38.80 55.17
C ALA A 976 17.76 -39.13 56.44
N ASP A 977 17.27 -38.12 57.16
CA ASP A 977 16.51 -38.29 58.40
C ASP A 977 15.08 -37.78 58.23
N PHE A 978 14.14 -38.71 58.13
CA PHE A 978 12.71 -38.47 57.99
C PHE A 978 11.94 -38.97 59.23
N ILE A 979 12.54 -38.95 60.42
CA ILE A 979 11.87 -39.39 61.65
C ILE A 979 10.61 -38.58 61.99
N LYS A 980 10.52 -37.34 61.50
CA LYS A 980 9.33 -36.48 61.66
C LYS A 980 8.16 -36.90 60.76
N LEU A 981 8.43 -37.65 59.68
CA LEU A 981 7.39 -38.20 58.83
C LEU A 981 6.71 -39.32 59.59
N THR A 982 5.49 -39.04 60.06
CA THR A 982 4.69 -39.98 60.84
C THR A 982 3.36 -40.30 60.19
N ASP A 983 2.95 -39.52 59.20
CA ASP A 983 1.66 -39.64 58.51
C ASP A 983 1.89 -39.82 57.00
N ILE A 984 1.89 -41.07 56.54
CA ILE A 984 1.87 -41.41 55.12
C ILE A 984 0.49 -41.99 54.83
N ASP A 985 -0.28 -41.30 53.99
CA ASP A 985 -1.66 -41.69 53.71
C ASP A 985 -1.75 -43.08 53.06
N HIS A 986 -2.87 -43.76 53.27
CA HIS A 986 -3.17 -45.10 52.76
C HIS A 986 -3.04 -45.22 51.23
N ASN A 987 -3.21 -44.12 50.49
CA ASN A 987 -3.10 -44.06 49.05
C ASN A 987 -1.66 -44.06 48.49
N ILE A 988 -0.62 -43.92 49.32
CA ILE A 988 0.74 -44.20 48.87
C ILE A 988 0.90 -45.72 48.74
N ASP A 989 1.03 -46.22 47.50
CA ASP A 989 1.09 -47.65 47.21
C ASP A 989 2.42 -48.26 47.66
N LYS A 990 3.50 -47.50 47.47
CA LYS A 990 4.85 -48.02 47.62
C LYS A 990 5.82 -46.94 48.08
N ILE A 991 6.78 -47.35 48.90
CA ILE A 991 7.94 -46.57 49.29
C ILE A 991 9.15 -47.20 48.60
N ALA A 992 9.95 -46.40 47.92
CA ALA A 992 11.20 -46.82 47.30
C ALA A 992 12.39 -46.14 47.98
N ILE A 993 13.51 -46.85 48.11
CA ILE A 993 14.72 -46.34 48.79
C ILE A 993 15.93 -46.51 47.88
N GLY A 994 16.62 -45.41 47.59
CA GLY A 994 17.86 -45.43 46.81
C GLY A 994 18.92 -44.46 47.30
N GLY A 995 20.18 -44.79 47.02
CA GLY A 995 21.35 -44.00 47.37
C GLY A 995 22.43 -44.85 48.06
N THR A 996 23.52 -44.20 48.48
CA THR A 996 24.68 -44.87 49.10
C THR A 996 24.76 -44.67 50.62
N HIS A 997 23.85 -43.88 51.20
CA HIS A 997 23.81 -43.54 52.64
C HIS A 997 22.52 -44.05 53.30
N SER A 998 22.49 -44.01 54.65
CA SER A 998 21.32 -44.50 55.40
C SER A 998 20.14 -43.52 55.36
N VAL A 999 18.93 -44.07 55.18
CA VAL A 999 17.64 -43.39 55.35
C VAL A 999 17.07 -43.74 56.71
N THR A 1000 16.72 -42.77 57.55
CA THR A 1000 16.09 -42.96 58.86
C THR A 1000 14.62 -42.56 58.79
N VAL A 1001 13.70 -43.41 59.27
CA VAL A 1001 12.25 -43.15 59.30
C VAL A 1001 11.64 -43.55 60.64
N ALA A 1002 10.52 -42.93 61.02
CA ALA A 1002 9.69 -43.46 62.09
C ALA A 1002 8.91 -44.69 61.61
N TYR A 1003 8.78 -45.72 62.46
CA TYR A 1003 8.02 -46.92 62.11
C TYR A 1003 6.57 -46.59 61.75
N ALA A 1004 5.98 -45.60 62.41
CA ALA A 1004 4.61 -45.16 62.17
C ALA A 1004 4.31 -44.84 60.70
N ALA A 1005 5.27 -44.25 59.99
CA ALA A 1005 5.10 -43.88 58.58
C ALA A 1005 5.15 -45.07 57.61
N ILE A 1006 5.80 -46.17 57.98
CA ILE A 1006 6.01 -47.30 57.07
C ILE A 1006 5.24 -48.56 57.48
N ALA A 1007 4.53 -48.54 58.61
CA ALA A 1007 4.00 -49.73 59.29
C ALA A 1007 3.03 -50.58 58.45
N ASP A 1008 2.36 -49.97 57.49
CA ASP A 1008 1.37 -50.58 56.61
C ASP A 1008 1.72 -50.42 55.11
N LYS A 1009 2.96 -50.03 54.79
CA LYS A 1009 3.40 -49.70 53.43
C LYS A 1009 4.38 -50.71 52.87
N THR A 1010 4.24 -51.01 51.58
CA THR A 1010 5.27 -51.75 50.85
C THR A 1010 6.51 -50.88 50.72
N VAL A 1011 7.65 -51.35 51.21
CA VAL A 1011 8.95 -50.66 51.10
C VAL A 1011 9.86 -51.48 50.20
N ASP A 1012 10.45 -50.87 49.19
CA ASP A 1012 11.32 -51.54 48.22
C ASP A 1012 12.67 -50.82 48.11
N MET A 1013 13.72 -51.60 48.37
CA MET A 1013 15.12 -51.17 48.35
C MET A 1013 15.83 -51.70 47.10
N THR A 1014 15.14 -52.38 46.18
CA THR A 1014 15.73 -52.96 44.96
C THR A 1014 15.88 -51.96 43.81
N ASN A 1015 15.11 -50.86 43.83
CA ASN A 1015 15.06 -49.80 42.81
C ASN A 1015 14.61 -50.24 41.41
N THR A 1016 13.90 -51.37 41.27
CA THR A 1016 13.46 -51.88 39.95
C THR A 1016 12.45 -50.98 39.24
N ASP A 1017 11.61 -50.29 40.01
CA ASP A 1017 10.46 -49.55 39.47
C ASP A 1017 10.82 -48.13 39.01
N LEU A 1018 11.97 -47.61 39.45
CA LEU A 1018 12.46 -46.26 39.11
C LEU A 1018 12.96 -46.16 37.66
N LEU A 1019 13.28 -47.28 37.02
CA LEU A 1019 13.71 -47.36 35.61
C LEU A 1019 12.55 -47.11 34.62
N MET A 1020 11.30 -47.01 35.10
CA MET A 1020 10.11 -46.87 34.27
C MET A 1020 9.68 -45.42 34.02
N LEU A 1021 10.29 -44.43 34.67
CA LEU A 1021 9.97 -43.02 34.42
C LEU A 1021 10.92 -42.36 33.39
N PRO A 1022 10.40 -41.62 32.40
CA PRO A 1022 11.17 -41.09 31.28
C PRO A 1022 12.15 -39.94 31.61
N HIS A 1023 12.23 -39.47 32.86
CA HIS A 1023 12.95 -38.23 33.25
C HIS A 1023 14.00 -38.39 34.34
N ILE A 1024 14.30 -39.62 34.79
CA ILE A 1024 15.37 -39.88 35.76
C ILE A 1024 16.64 -40.22 34.97
N GLU A 1025 17.70 -39.42 35.09
CA GLU A 1025 18.98 -39.78 34.49
C GLU A 1025 19.50 -41.08 35.14
N GLN A 1026 19.94 -42.05 34.33
CA GLN A 1026 20.48 -43.32 34.83
C GLN A 1026 21.66 -43.14 35.82
N SER A 1027 22.33 -41.98 35.79
CA SER A 1027 23.42 -41.61 36.69
C SER A 1027 22.97 -41.40 38.15
N GLU A 1028 21.69 -41.13 38.41
CA GLU A 1028 21.11 -40.96 39.76
C GLU A 1028 20.65 -42.29 40.39
N ILE A 1029 20.61 -43.38 39.62
CA ILE A 1029 20.25 -44.71 40.08
C ILE A 1029 21.55 -45.48 40.34
N VAL A 1030 22.17 -45.29 41.50
CA VAL A 1030 23.33 -46.09 41.92
C VAL A 1030 22.80 -47.28 42.73
N PRO A 1031 22.84 -48.52 42.21
CA PRO A 1031 22.37 -49.66 42.96
C PRO A 1031 23.48 -50.14 43.92
N HIS A 1032 23.02 -50.81 44.99
CA HIS A 1032 23.74 -51.64 45.95
C HIS A 1032 24.16 -50.96 47.28
N ASN A 1033 23.67 -51.54 48.39
CA ASN A 1033 24.00 -51.24 49.80
C ASN A 1033 23.07 -50.21 50.48
N ASN A 1034 21.78 -50.19 50.14
CA ASN A 1034 20.82 -49.31 50.79
C ASN A 1034 20.70 -49.66 52.29
N THR A 1035 20.66 -48.65 53.16
CA THR A 1035 20.46 -48.86 54.62
C THR A 1035 19.23 -48.11 55.11
N LEU A 1036 18.16 -48.83 55.47
CA LEU A 1036 16.95 -48.27 56.07
C LEU A 1036 17.01 -48.40 57.60
N SER A 1037 17.18 -47.29 58.30
CA SER A 1037 17.05 -47.19 59.75
C SER A 1037 15.60 -46.86 60.15
N ILE A 1038 14.99 -47.66 61.01
CA ILE A 1038 13.60 -47.51 61.46
C ILE A 1038 13.63 -47.23 62.97
N ILE A 1039 12.88 -46.23 63.44
CA ILE A 1039 12.76 -45.94 64.87
C ILE A 1039 11.31 -46.19 65.31
N ALA A 1040 11.11 -47.11 66.24
CA ALA A 1040 9.79 -47.46 66.75
C ALA A 1040 9.28 -46.39 67.73
N GLY A 1041 8.08 -45.85 67.52
CA GLY A 1041 7.42 -44.94 68.45
C GLY A 1041 6.71 -45.66 69.61
N ASP A 1042 6.64 -45.03 70.79
CA ASP A 1042 6.21 -45.63 72.08
C ASP A 1042 4.81 -46.28 72.09
N THR A 1043 4.03 -46.12 71.03
CA THR A 1043 2.67 -46.66 70.87
C THR A 1043 2.61 -48.03 70.20
N TYR A 1044 3.69 -48.49 69.56
CA TYR A 1044 3.67 -49.75 68.79
C TYR A 1044 4.12 -50.94 69.62
N SER A 1045 3.14 -51.73 70.10
CA SER A 1045 3.41 -52.99 70.78
C SER A 1045 3.76 -54.15 69.84
N SER A 1046 3.52 -54.01 68.53
CA SER A 1046 3.94 -54.97 67.51
C SER A 1046 4.46 -54.20 66.30
N ILE A 1047 5.64 -54.59 65.82
CA ILE A 1047 6.26 -54.11 64.60
C ILE A 1047 6.15 -55.22 63.57
N ASN A 1048 5.85 -54.86 62.34
CA ASN A 1048 5.88 -55.73 61.18
C ASN A 1048 6.82 -55.11 60.15
N LEU A 1049 7.76 -55.89 59.63
CA LEU A 1049 8.72 -55.52 58.59
C LEU A 1049 8.53 -56.39 57.34
N SER A 1050 7.49 -57.24 57.30
CA SER A 1050 7.30 -58.21 56.22
C SER A 1050 6.95 -57.63 54.86
N HIS A 1051 6.68 -56.34 54.83
CA HIS A 1051 6.36 -55.54 53.67
C HIS A 1051 7.61 -54.80 53.12
N ILE A 1052 8.81 -55.06 53.67
CA ILE A 1052 10.08 -54.45 53.24
C ILE A 1052 10.87 -55.45 52.38
N TYR A 1053 11.32 -55.02 51.20
CA TYR A 1053 11.98 -55.83 50.19
C TYR A 1053 13.31 -55.23 49.73
N GLY A 1054 14.27 -56.06 49.34
CA GLY A 1054 15.60 -55.60 48.89
C GLY A 1054 16.55 -56.72 48.49
N GLN A 1055 17.75 -56.34 48.08
CA GLN A 1055 18.83 -57.25 47.65
C GLN A 1055 19.72 -57.68 48.83
N THR A 1056 20.63 -58.64 48.60
CA THR A 1056 21.53 -59.18 49.64
C THR A 1056 22.43 -58.16 50.31
N THR A 1057 22.68 -57.03 49.65
CA THR A 1057 23.57 -56.00 50.18
C THR A 1057 22.85 -54.93 50.99
N ASP A 1058 21.51 -54.93 50.98
CA ASP A 1058 20.70 -53.95 51.66
C ASP A 1058 20.48 -54.32 53.14
N GLN A 1059 20.40 -53.31 54.00
CA GLN A 1059 20.26 -53.46 55.45
C GLN A 1059 19.04 -52.71 55.98
N VAL A 1060 18.26 -53.36 56.83
CA VAL A 1060 17.18 -52.73 57.61
C VAL A 1060 17.57 -52.73 59.08
N ILE A 1061 17.74 -51.55 59.67
CA ILE A 1061 18.16 -51.36 61.06
C ILE A 1061 16.97 -50.83 61.87
N THR A 1062 16.28 -51.68 62.62
CA THR A 1062 15.12 -51.26 63.42
C THR A 1062 15.51 -51.03 64.87
N THR A 1063 15.38 -49.80 65.37
CA THR A 1063 15.54 -49.43 66.78
C THR A 1063 14.20 -49.53 67.50
N LEU A 1064 14.10 -50.44 68.47
CA LEU A 1064 12.90 -50.72 69.26
C LEU A 1064 12.77 -49.76 70.45
N ASN A 1065 11.53 -49.56 70.89
CA ASN A 1065 11.23 -48.87 72.15
C ASN A 1065 10.76 -49.85 73.24
N THR A 1066 10.51 -49.31 74.44
CA THR A 1066 10.11 -50.11 75.62
C THR A 1066 8.71 -50.74 75.52
N ALA A 1067 7.85 -50.25 74.63
CA ALA A 1067 6.49 -50.77 74.46
C ALA A 1067 6.41 -51.92 73.44
N THR A 1068 7.43 -52.12 72.60
CA THR A 1068 7.45 -53.16 71.57
C THR A 1068 7.51 -54.56 72.18
N LYS A 1069 6.52 -55.40 71.86
CA LYS A 1069 6.36 -56.78 72.34
C LYS A 1069 6.51 -57.83 71.24
N THR A 1070 6.46 -57.46 69.96
CA THR A 1070 6.65 -58.37 68.82
C THR A 1070 7.27 -57.60 67.65
N VAL A 1071 8.15 -58.24 66.89
CA VAL A 1071 8.68 -57.78 65.59
C VAL A 1071 8.48 -58.91 64.57
N THR A 1072 7.76 -58.68 63.49
CA THR A 1072 7.64 -59.63 62.37
C THR A 1072 8.68 -59.27 61.32
N LEU A 1073 9.48 -60.24 60.88
CA LEU A 1073 10.47 -60.05 59.81
C LEU A 1073 9.88 -60.52 58.47
N GLY A 1074 10.47 -60.08 57.37
CA GLY A 1074 9.97 -60.40 56.04
C GLY A 1074 10.55 -61.67 55.46
N ASN A 1075 9.71 -62.69 55.30
CA ASN A 1075 9.98 -63.82 54.40
C ASN A 1075 8.83 -63.94 53.41
N GLN A 1076 8.98 -63.29 52.25
CA GLN A 1076 8.02 -63.37 51.14
C GLN A 1076 8.76 -63.50 49.82
N VAL A 1077 8.15 -64.30 48.94
CA VAL A 1077 8.48 -64.40 47.53
C VAL A 1077 8.10 -63.06 46.87
N LEU A 1078 9.07 -62.39 46.23
CA LEU A 1078 8.85 -61.24 45.37
C LEU A 1078 7.81 -61.60 44.30
N VAL A 1079 7.14 -60.59 43.76
CA VAL A 1079 6.07 -60.76 42.74
C VAL A 1079 6.57 -61.53 41.50
N ASP A 1080 7.89 -61.57 41.27
CA ASP A 1080 8.58 -62.30 40.19
C ASP A 1080 9.03 -63.73 40.54
N GLY A 1081 8.77 -64.21 41.76
CA GLY A 1081 9.16 -65.55 42.21
C GLY A 1081 10.54 -65.64 42.90
N THR A 1082 11.28 -64.54 43.06
CA THR A 1082 12.57 -64.52 43.77
C THR A 1082 12.39 -64.21 45.27
N GLY A 1083 13.17 -64.78 46.18
CA GLY A 1083 13.01 -64.49 47.63
C GLY A 1083 13.59 -63.12 48.01
N ASN A 1084 12.96 -62.41 48.96
CA ASN A 1084 13.51 -61.21 49.61
C ASN A 1084 14.88 -61.51 50.26
N LYS A 1085 15.87 -60.60 50.17
CA LYS A 1085 17.26 -60.86 50.62
C LYS A 1085 17.86 -59.80 51.55
N VAL A 1086 17.05 -58.93 52.12
CA VAL A 1086 17.52 -57.85 53.02
C VAL A 1086 18.16 -58.42 54.29
N THR A 1087 19.20 -57.75 54.79
CA THR A 1087 19.76 -58.03 56.11
C THR A 1087 19.03 -57.24 57.20
N ASP A 1088 18.21 -57.91 58.01
CA ASP A 1088 17.52 -57.30 59.16
C ASP A 1088 18.43 -57.24 60.41
N ILE A 1089 18.56 -56.03 60.98
CA ILE A 1089 19.31 -55.72 62.19
C ILE A 1089 18.34 -55.07 63.18
N ILE A 1090 18.20 -55.64 64.37
CA ILE A 1090 17.28 -55.14 65.39
C ILE A 1090 18.10 -54.52 66.54
N LYS A 1091 18.02 -53.20 66.72
CA LYS A 1091 18.63 -52.51 67.86
C LYS A 1091 17.60 -52.34 68.96
N ALA A 1092 17.92 -52.70 70.19
CA ALA A 1092 17.10 -52.37 71.34
C ALA A 1092 17.79 -51.24 72.10
N ASP A 1093 17.04 -50.22 72.50
CA ASP A 1093 17.62 -49.07 73.20
C ASP A 1093 18.39 -49.53 74.46
N ALA A 1094 19.66 -49.13 74.56
CA ALA A 1094 20.65 -49.54 75.56
C ALA A 1094 20.37 -48.98 76.97
N GLY A 1095 19.23 -48.31 77.17
CA GLY A 1095 18.87 -47.64 78.42
C GLY A 1095 18.26 -48.52 79.52
N LYS A 1096 17.84 -49.76 79.24
CA LYS A 1096 17.32 -50.69 80.26
C LYS A 1096 17.77 -52.12 79.98
N GLY A 1097 18.48 -52.70 80.95
CA GLY A 1097 19.10 -54.01 80.86
C GLY A 1097 18.11 -55.14 80.53
N MET A 1098 18.62 -56.11 79.76
CA MET A 1098 18.03 -57.40 79.41
C MET A 1098 16.88 -57.34 78.39
N VAL A 1099 17.19 -57.60 77.13
CA VAL A 1099 16.20 -57.89 76.08
C VAL A 1099 15.82 -59.36 76.18
N THR A 1100 14.57 -59.65 76.57
CA THR A 1100 14.06 -61.01 76.73
C THR A 1100 13.26 -61.40 75.49
N ILE A 1101 13.77 -62.34 74.70
CA ILE A 1101 13.07 -62.85 73.51
C ILE A 1101 12.41 -64.16 73.87
N ASN A 1102 11.08 -64.17 73.76
CA ASN A 1102 10.29 -65.25 74.30
C ASN A 1102 9.88 -66.28 73.26
N GLY A 1103 9.88 -65.97 71.96
CA GLY A 1103 9.22 -66.75 70.90
C GLY A 1103 9.74 -66.47 69.48
N PHE A 1104 9.93 -67.50 68.65
CA PHE A 1104 9.94 -67.38 67.19
C PHE A 1104 8.74 -68.13 66.61
N ASP A 1105 7.92 -67.46 65.82
CA ASP A 1105 6.83 -68.11 65.09
C ASP A 1105 7.34 -68.71 63.77
N LYS A 1106 7.39 -70.04 63.72
CA LYS A 1106 7.93 -70.84 62.60
C LYS A 1106 7.10 -70.79 61.32
N THR A 1107 5.89 -70.23 61.37
CA THR A 1107 4.99 -70.15 60.22
C THR A 1107 4.90 -68.75 59.62
N ALA A 1108 5.50 -67.75 60.26
CA ALA A 1108 5.35 -66.35 59.87
C ALA A 1108 6.58 -65.45 60.17
N ASP A 1109 7.75 -66.03 60.47
CA ASP A 1109 9.02 -65.34 60.77
C ASP A 1109 8.88 -64.13 61.71
N LYS A 1110 8.27 -64.36 62.87
CA LYS A 1110 8.05 -63.35 63.92
C LYS A 1110 8.94 -63.55 65.14
N ILE A 1111 9.63 -62.49 65.58
CA ILE A 1111 10.25 -62.35 66.90
C ILE A 1111 9.18 -61.89 67.90
N ASN A 1112 8.70 -62.79 68.75
CA ASN A 1112 7.79 -62.46 69.84
C ASN A 1112 8.55 -62.27 71.16
N PHE A 1113 8.36 -61.14 71.81
CA PHE A 1113 8.86 -60.86 73.15
C PHE A 1113 7.84 -61.26 74.24
N THR A 1114 6.68 -61.86 73.92
CA THR A 1114 5.65 -62.28 74.92
C THR A 1114 4.96 -63.64 74.70
N THR A 1115 5.49 -64.58 73.92
CA THR A 1115 4.92 -65.94 73.81
C THR A 1115 6.05 -66.97 73.83
N ALA A 1116 5.89 -68.08 74.56
CA ALA A 1116 6.96 -69.04 74.81
C ALA A 1116 7.41 -69.82 73.55
N VAL A 1117 8.70 -69.81 73.23
CA VAL A 1117 9.37 -70.78 72.37
C VAL A 1117 9.39 -72.09 73.15
N THR A 1118 8.95 -73.17 72.53
CA THR A 1118 9.45 -74.49 72.94
C THR A 1118 10.78 -74.69 72.24
N ASP A 1119 11.87 -74.30 72.90
CA ASP A 1119 13.23 -74.61 72.49
C ASP A 1119 13.33 -76.13 72.21
N LYS A 1120 13.87 -76.48 71.04
CA LYS A 1120 14.17 -77.87 70.65
C LYS A 1120 15.64 -78.04 70.23
N GLY A 1121 16.54 -77.19 70.71
CA GLY A 1121 17.98 -77.29 70.47
C GLY A 1121 18.61 -78.50 71.16
N GLY A 1122 18.93 -79.55 70.39
CA GLY A 1122 19.47 -80.84 70.86
C GLY A 1122 20.97 -81.07 70.60
N LEU A 1123 21.77 -80.02 70.38
CA LEU A 1123 23.20 -80.14 70.05
C LEU A 1123 24.06 -80.32 71.31
N THR A 1124 24.42 -81.57 71.64
CA THR A 1124 25.28 -81.90 72.81
C THR A 1124 26.77 -82.04 72.50
N THR A 1125 27.16 -82.04 71.22
CA THR A 1125 28.54 -82.24 70.73
C THR A 1125 29.05 -81.01 69.97
N ALA A 1126 30.35 -80.74 70.02
CA ALA A 1126 30.96 -79.60 69.35
C ALA A 1126 30.95 -79.80 67.82
N THR A 1127 30.26 -78.93 67.09
CA THR A 1127 30.15 -78.94 65.63
C THR A 1127 31.27 -78.10 65.01
N VAL A 1128 31.97 -78.62 64.01
CA VAL A 1128 32.96 -77.84 63.24
C VAL A 1128 32.23 -76.84 62.34
N VAL A 1129 32.69 -75.60 62.36
CA VAL A 1129 32.28 -74.56 61.43
C VAL A 1129 33.37 -74.41 60.37
N THR A 1130 33.12 -74.94 59.19
CA THR A 1130 34.07 -74.86 58.06
C THR A 1130 34.16 -73.42 57.54
N GLY A 1131 35.39 -72.97 57.30
CA GLY A 1131 35.66 -71.62 56.76
C GLY A 1131 35.68 -70.49 57.80
N VAL A 1132 35.52 -70.80 59.09
CA VAL A 1132 35.63 -69.83 60.20
C VAL A 1132 36.79 -70.21 61.08
N LYS A 1133 37.74 -69.29 61.28
CA LYS A 1133 38.91 -69.53 62.12
C LYS A 1133 38.68 -69.04 63.55
N SER A 1134 39.32 -69.70 64.51
CA SER A 1134 39.37 -69.30 65.92
C SER A 1134 40.04 -67.94 66.10
N SER A 1135 39.91 -67.31 67.27
CA SER A 1135 40.43 -65.96 67.55
C SER A 1135 41.95 -65.80 67.35
N ASP A 1136 42.70 -66.90 67.28
CA ASP A 1136 44.14 -66.94 66.96
C ASP A 1136 44.46 -67.33 65.50
N ASP A 1137 43.42 -67.47 64.66
CA ASP A 1137 43.46 -67.77 63.23
C ASP A 1137 44.04 -69.15 62.84
N THR A 1138 44.27 -70.06 63.82
CA THR A 1138 45.05 -71.30 63.59
C THR A 1138 44.22 -72.54 63.26
N ASN A 1139 42.95 -72.61 63.68
CA ASN A 1139 42.10 -73.80 63.54
C ASN A 1139 40.66 -73.38 63.21
N ASP A 1140 39.89 -74.28 62.56
CA ASP A 1140 38.45 -74.09 62.36
C ASP A 1140 37.74 -74.01 63.72
N VAL A 1141 36.81 -73.06 63.84
CA VAL A 1141 35.99 -72.90 65.05
C VAL A 1141 35.11 -74.12 65.24
N HIS A 1142 35.07 -74.60 66.48
CA HIS A 1142 34.07 -75.55 66.90
C HIS A 1142 33.04 -74.82 67.76
N ILE A 1143 31.77 -75.07 67.51
CA ILE A 1143 30.67 -74.48 68.28
C ILE A 1143 29.99 -75.54 69.12
N LYS A 1144 29.64 -75.19 70.34
CA LYS A 1144 28.81 -76.02 71.21
C LYS A 1144 27.69 -75.19 71.78
N VAL A 1145 26.48 -75.72 71.76
CA VAL A 1145 25.31 -75.09 72.36
C VAL A 1145 25.26 -75.50 73.84
N ALA A 1146 25.13 -74.53 74.74
CA ALA A 1146 25.06 -74.82 76.18
C ALA A 1146 23.81 -75.63 76.51
N ALA A 1147 23.94 -76.64 77.40
CA ALA A 1147 22.82 -77.49 77.81
C ALA A 1147 21.89 -76.71 78.77
N GLY A 1148 20.76 -76.22 78.26
CA GLY A 1148 19.77 -75.45 79.01
C GLY A 1148 18.87 -74.63 78.09
N ALA A 1149 17.77 -74.11 78.62
CA ALA A 1149 16.68 -73.48 77.86
C ALA A 1149 17.03 -72.16 77.12
N THR A 1150 18.31 -71.78 77.03
CA THR A 1150 18.76 -70.47 76.52
C THR A 1150 19.46 -70.50 75.16
N GLY A 1151 19.71 -71.67 74.55
CA GLY A 1151 20.22 -71.76 73.18
C GLY A 1151 21.58 -71.08 72.90
N VAL A 1152 22.37 -70.72 73.92
CA VAL A 1152 23.60 -69.92 73.75
C VAL A 1152 24.73 -70.75 73.16
N VAL A 1153 25.34 -70.27 72.08
CA VAL A 1153 26.50 -70.86 71.40
C VAL A 1153 27.78 -70.40 72.08
N SER A 1154 28.57 -71.37 72.53
CA SER A 1154 29.93 -71.16 73.02
C SER A 1154 30.92 -71.59 71.95
N PHE A 1155 31.95 -70.77 71.75
CA PHE A 1155 33.01 -71.03 70.79
C PHE A 1155 34.13 -71.82 71.43
N PHE A 1156 34.72 -72.72 70.67
CA PHE A 1156 35.86 -73.52 71.08
C PHE A 1156 36.89 -73.61 69.96
N LYS A 1157 38.16 -73.67 70.35
CA LYS A 1157 39.32 -73.87 69.47
C LYS A 1157 40.00 -75.23 69.69
N GLY A 1158 40.81 -75.62 68.70
CA GLY A 1158 41.55 -76.89 68.67
C GLY A 1158 40.79 -78.05 68.01
N LYS A 1159 41.50 -79.15 67.69
CA LYS A 1159 41.06 -80.29 66.84
C LYS A 1159 39.76 -81.02 67.25
N SER A 1160 39.20 -80.71 68.41
CA SER A 1160 38.01 -81.39 68.97
C SER A 1160 37.10 -80.46 69.77
N GLY A 1161 37.26 -79.13 69.65
CA GLY A 1161 36.46 -78.14 70.38
C GLY A 1161 36.57 -78.20 71.91
N ALA A 1162 37.78 -78.44 72.45
CA ALA A 1162 37.98 -78.62 73.90
C ALA A 1162 38.31 -77.32 74.66
N GLU A 1163 38.88 -76.31 74.00
CA GLU A 1163 39.28 -75.04 74.63
C GLU A 1163 38.27 -73.94 74.29
N ALA A 1164 37.64 -73.33 75.29
CA ALA A 1164 36.71 -72.23 75.05
C ALA A 1164 37.44 -71.04 74.40
N ASP A 1165 36.89 -70.53 73.30
CA ASP A 1165 37.39 -69.37 72.58
C ASP A 1165 36.58 -68.13 72.96
N SER A 1166 36.84 -67.62 74.17
CA SER A 1166 36.14 -66.46 74.74
C SER A 1166 36.39 -65.14 74.01
N ASN A 1167 37.40 -65.10 73.13
CA ASN A 1167 37.79 -63.91 72.36
C ASN A 1167 37.39 -64.03 70.89
N PHE A 1168 36.60 -65.05 70.54
CA PHE A 1168 36.14 -65.24 69.17
C PHE A 1168 35.32 -64.03 68.71
N VAL A 1169 35.81 -63.37 67.66
CA VAL A 1169 35.09 -62.26 67.04
C VAL A 1169 34.07 -62.85 66.07
N ALA A 1170 32.83 -62.89 66.52
CA ALA A 1170 31.67 -63.22 65.72
C ALA A 1170 31.41 -62.09 64.70
N THR A 1171 32.13 -62.11 63.58
CA THR A 1171 31.84 -61.27 62.42
C THR A 1171 30.61 -61.80 61.69
N ASP A 1172 29.93 -60.95 60.90
CA ASP A 1172 28.71 -61.38 60.18
C ASP A 1172 28.98 -62.59 59.24
N ALA A 1173 30.14 -62.61 58.59
CA ALA A 1173 30.58 -63.74 57.75
C ALA A 1173 30.83 -65.02 58.58
N ASN A 1174 31.40 -64.86 59.77
CA ASN A 1174 31.62 -65.97 60.68
C ASN A 1174 30.29 -66.52 61.20
N ILE A 1175 29.36 -65.65 61.56
CA ILE A 1175 28.02 -66.00 62.02
C ILE A 1175 27.22 -66.73 60.94
N LEU A 1176 27.33 -66.33 59.67
CA LEU A 1176 26.68 -67.02 58.56
C LEU A 1176 27.20 -68.46 58.40
N ASN A 1177 28.51 -68.65 58.49
CA ASN A 1177 29.10 -69.99 58.45
C ASN A 1177 28.74 -70.82 59.69
N ILE A 1178 28.68 -70.19 60.87
CA ILE A 1178 28.18 -70.82 62.12
C ILE A 1178 26.73 -71.28 61.92
N ALA A 1179 25.87 -70.45 61.34
CA ALA A 1179 24.49 -70.81 61.04
C ALA A 1179 24.40 -71.97 60.04
N LYS A 1180 25.17 -71.94 58.94
CA LYS A 1180 25.25 -73.06 57.99
C LYS A 1180 25.69 -74.35 58.66
N ALA A 1181 26.67 -74.27 59.55
CA ALA A 1181 27.14 -75.43 60.32
C ALA A 1181 26.08 -75.94 61.31
N LEU A 1182 25.27 -75.05 61.91
CA LEU A 1182 24.12 -75.42 62.75
C LEU A 1182 22.98 -76.05 61.94
N ASN A 1183 22.71 -75.54 60.73
CA ASN A 1183 21.70 -76.06 59.81
C ASN A 1183 22.06 -77.47 59.30
N SER A 1184 23.32 -77.65 58.90
CA SER A 1184 23.83 -78.94 58.41
C SER A 1184 24.18 -79.94 59.52
N ALA A 1185 24.07 -79.56 60.80
CA ALA A 1185 24.31 -80.47 61.92
C ALA A 1185 23.09 -81.35 62.22
N GLN A 1186 23.26 -82.68 62.15
CA GLN A 1186 22.22 -83.65 62.53
C GLN A 1186 22.19 -83.89 64.04
N ASP A 1187 20.99 -83.99 64.64
CA ASP A 1187 20.80 -84.45 66.02
C ASP A 1187 21.37 -85.87 66.17
N SER A 1188 22.44 -86.01 66.94
CA SER A 1188 23.14 -87.27 67.15
C SER A 1188 22.43 -88.22 68.13
N THR A 1189 21.33 -87.80 68.76
CA THR A 1189 20.67 -88.58 69.82
C THR A 1189 19.53 -89.49 69.36
N THR A 1190 18.91 -89.29 68.19
CA THR A 1190 17.75 -90.13 67.76
C THR A 1190 17.98 -91.12 66.62
N LYS A 1191 19.11 -91.09 65.89
CA LYS A 1191 19.42 -92.00 64.75
C LYS A 1191 18.25 -92.23 63.76
N ASP A 1192 17.37 -91.26 63.60
CA ASP A 1192 16.21 -91.32 62.69
C ASP A 1192 16.45 -90.35 61.53
N ALA A 1193 16.68 -90.91 60.33
CA ALA A 1193 16.97 -90.16 59.12
C ALA A 1193 15.76 -89.35 58.59
N THR A 1194 14.57 -89.47 59.23
CA THR A 1194 13.37 -88.71 58.87
C THR A 1194 13.11 -87.49 59.76
N LYS A 1195 13.94 -87.28 60.80
CA LYS A 1195 13.97 -86.04 61.59
C LYS A 1195 15.11 -85.15 61.09
N THR A 1196 14.81 -84.31 60.10
CA THR A 1196 15.71 -83.27 59.61
C THR A 1196 15.77 -82.06 60.56
N ALA A 1197 17.01 -81.63 60.84
CA ALA A 1197 17.58 -80.48 61.59
C ALA A 1197 17.06 -80.14 63.00
N PRO A 1198 17.97 -79.67 63.90
CA PRO A 1198 17.57 -79.07 65.16
C PRO A 1198 16.99 -77.67 64.89
N ASN A 1199 15.70 -77.64 64.54
CA ASN A 1199 14.91 -76.42 64.38
C ASN A 1199 14.84 -75.67 65.72
N GLY A 1200 15.76 -74.74 65.93
CA GLY A 1200 15.99 -74.07 67.20
C GLY A 1200 16.55 -72.66 67.03
N VAL A 1201 16.33 -71.84 68.05
CA VAL A 1201 16.82 -70.47 68.14
C VAL A 1201 18.09 -70.49 68.97
N TYR A 1202 19.20 -70.13 68.36
CA TYR A 1202 20.52 -70.09 68.98
C TYR A 1202 20.95 -68.65 69.21
N ILE A 1203 21.65 -68.39 70.31
CA ILE A 1203 22.12 -67.04 70.63
C ILE A 1203 23.64 -67.06 70.68
N VAL A 1204 24.28 -66.19 69.93
CA VAL A 1204 25.70 -65.89 70.04
C VAL A 1204 25.82 -64.54 70.72
N ASN A 1205 26.11 -64.53 72.01
CA ASN A 1205 26.45 -63.30 72.71
C ASN A 1205 27.90 -62.94 72.38
N VAL A 1206 28.15 -61.70 71.94
CA VAL A 1206 29.51 -61.21 71.65
C VAL A 1206 29.92 -60.25 72.76
N ALA A 1207 30.89 -60.66 73.57
CA ALA A 1207 31.49 -59.80 74.58
C ALA A 1207 32.34 -58.71 73.92
N THR A 1208 32.26 -57.48 74.45
CA THR A 1208 32.99 -56.33 73.93
C THR A 1208 34.50 -56.45 74.14
N ASP A 1209 35.29 -56.03 73.15
CA ASP A 1209 36.72 -55.75 73.26
C ASP A 1209 37.04 -54.29 73.65
N GLY A 1210 36.03 -53.54 74.09
CA GLY A 1210 36.18 -52.21 74.69
C GLY A 1210 36.17 -51.02 73.73
N TYR A 1211 36.06 -51.23 72.41
CA TYR A 1211 36.00 -50.15 71.41
C TYR A 1211 34.82 -50.24 70.44
N ARG A 1212 34.02 -51.30 70.50
CA ARG A 1212 32.82 -51.50 69.67
C ARG A 1212 31.60 -51.72 70.57
N GLU A 1213 30.41 -51.38 70.10
CA GLU A 1213 29.17 -51.68 70.83
C GLU A 1213 29.05 -53.19 71.06
N ALA A 1214 28.45 -53.62 72.17
CA ALA A 1214 28.15 -55.04 72.39
C ALA A 1214 27.11 -55.50 71.36
N TYR A 1215 27.31 -56.65 70.73
CA TYR A 1215 26.30 -57.24 69.85
C TYR A 1215 26.01 -58.67 70.30
N SER A 1216 24.81 -59.14 70.03
CA SER A 1216 24.46 -60.54 70.18
C SER A 1216 23.72 -60.98 68.91
N TYR A 1217 24.05 -62.13 68.35
CA TYR A 1217 23.35 -62.68 67.20
C TYR A 1217 22.35 -63.73 67.66
N ILE A 1218 21.20 -63.75 67.00
CA ILE A 1218 20.21 -64.81 67.14
C ILE A 1218 20.17 -65.53 65.82
N ILE A 1219 20.45 -66.82 65.85
CA ILE A 1219 20.47 -67.69 64.68
C ILE A 1219 19.28 -68.63 64.84
N ASN A 1220 18.23 -68.41 64.07
CA ASN A 1220 17.09 -69.31 63.97
C ASN A 1220 17.28 -70.21 62.76
N ILE A 1221 17.32 -71.53 62.97
CA ILE A 1221 17.48 -72.52 61.89
C ILE A 1221 16.11 -73.01 61.43
N GLY A 1222 15.83 -72.87 60.13
CA GLY A 1222 14.56 -73.17 59.48
C GLY A 1222 14.24 -74.67 59.39
N ALA A 1223 12.97 -75.00 59.17
CA ALA A 1223 12.48 -76.38 59.28
C ALA A 1223 12.79 -77.30 58.09
N THR A 1224 13.23 -76.75 56.95
CA THR A 1224 13.40 -77.49 55.69
C THR A 1224 14.85 -77.85 55.36
N ASN A 1225 15.81 -77.46 56.21
CA ASN A 1225 17.26 -77.60 55.99
C ASN A 1225 17.80 -76.86 54.75
N ALA A 1226 17.02 -75.96 54.16
CA ALA A 1226 17.49 -75.07 53.12
C ALA A 1226 18.09 -73.81 53.77
N ASP A 1227 19.23 -73.34 53.28
CA ASP A 1227 19.85 -72.07 53.70
C ASP A 1227 18.87 -70.87 53.54
N THR A 1228 17.79 -71.02 52.77
CA THR A 1228 16.74 -70.00 52.53
C THR A 1228 15.75 -69.82 53.69
N ASP A 1229 15.68 -70.76 54.63
CA ASP A 1229 14.71 -70.74 55.74
C ASP A 1229 15.36 -70.31 57.07
N ASP A 1230 16.67 -70.03 57.08
CA ASP A 1230 17.40 -69.62 58.28
C ASP A 1230 17.34 -68.11 58.47
N THR A 1231 17.07 -67.66 59.70
CA THR A 1231 17.05 -66.23 60.06
C THR A 1231 18.20 -65.91 61.00
N ILE A 1232 19.08 -65.01 60.61
CA ILE A 1232 20.14 -64.49 61.48
C ILE A 1232 19.80 -63.04 61.82
N ILE A 1233 19.58 -62.77 63.09
CA ILE A 1233 19.24 -61.45 63.60
C ILE A 1233 20.39 -60.95 64.44
N LYS A 1234 21.01 -59.85 64.03
CA LYS A 1234 22.01 -59.17 64.84
C LYS A 1234 21.34 -58.15 65.75
N ILE A 1235 21.61 -58.23 67.04
CA ILE A 1235 21.11 -57.31 68.05
C ILE A 1235 22.25 -56.46 68.58
N ALA A 1236 22.16 -55.15 68.36
CA ALA A 1236 23.15 -54.18 68.80
C ALA A 1236 22.84 -53.58 70.17
N GLY A 1237 23.87 -53.26 70.94
CA GLY A 1237 23.79 -52.60 72.24
C GLY A 1237 23.50 -53.54 73.41
N VAL A 1238 23.38 -54.85 73.19
CA VAL A 1238 22.96 -55.83 74.21
C VAL A 1238 24.00 -56.94 74.31
N ALA A 1239 24.67 -57.04 75.47
CA ALA A 1239 25.72 -58.03 75.72
C ALA A 1239 25.18 -59.39 76.21
N ASP A 1240 23.96 -59.41 76.77
CA ASP A 1240 23.36 -60.58 77.42
C ASP A 1240 21.92 -60.79 76.93
N ILE A 1241 21.75 -61.58 75.86
CA ILE A 1241 20.42 -62.03 75.41
C ILE A 1241 20.11 -63.39 76.04
N ALA A 1242 18.90 -63.53 76.57
CA ALA A 1242 18.38 -64.76 77.14
C ALA A 1242 17.02 -65.13 76.52
N ILE A 1243 16.80 -66.44 76.30
CA ILE A 1243 15.49 -67.01 75.99
C ILE A 1243 14.80 -67.33 77.32
N ALA A 1244 13.60 -66.81 77.57
CA ALA A 1244 12.85 -67.15 78.78
C ALA A 1244 11.70 -68.14 78.48
N GLN A 1245 11.64 -69.25 79.23
CA GLN A 1245 10.46 -70.12 79.27
C GLN A 1245 9.42 -69.54 80.21
N VAL A 1246 8.25 -69.14 79.70
CA VAL A 1246 7.11 -68.77 80.55
C VAL A 1246 6.23 -70.00 80.78
N THR A 1247 6.24 -70.53 82.01
CA THR A 1247 5.31 -71.57 82.45
C THR A 1247 3.95 -70.92 82.72
N GLN A 1248 2.96 -71.14 81.86
CA GLN A 1248 1.61 -70.59 82.03
C GLN A 1248 0.91 -71.27 83.22
N THR A 1249 0.79 -70.58 84.37
CA THR A 1249 -0.17 -70.95 85.42
C THR A 1249 -0.88 -69.70 85.93
N GLY A 1250 -2.21 -69.68 85.81
CA GLY A 1250 -3.02 -68.52 86.18
C GLY A 1250 -3.09 -68.26 87.69
N ARG A 1251 -3.03 -66.99 88.08
CA ARG A 1251 -3.85 -66.32 89.12
C ARG A 1251 -3.54 -64.82 89.15
N ALA A 1252 -4.57 -64.03 89.43
CA ALA A 1252 -4.62 -62.58 89.40
C ALA A 1252 -3.94 -61.86 90.59
N LEU A 1253 -3.66 -60.56 90.37
CA LEU A 1253 -3.50 -59.37 91.26
C LEU A 1253 -2.38 -58.49 90.67
N SER A 1254 -2.31 -57.16 90.74
CA SER A 1254 -3.19 -56.00 90.92
C SER A 1254 -2.28 -54.75 90.76
N GLU A 1255 -2.85 -53.55 90.60
CA GLU A 1255 -2.20 -52.24 90.39
C GLU A 1255 -1.00 -51.89 91.30
N GLN A 1256 0.12 -51.41 90.71
CA GLN A 1256 0.84 -50.13 90.97
C GLN A 1256 2.31 -50.17 90.48
N ALA A 1257 2.59 -49.53 89.34
CA ALA A 1257 3.76 -48.69 89.01
C ALA A 1257 3.64 -48.22 87.55
#